data_AF-A0A9N8EHV0-F1
#
_entry.id   AF-A0A9N8EHV0-F1
#
_cell.length_a   1.000
_cell.length_b   1.000
_cell.length_c   1.000
_cell.angle_alpha   90.00
_cell.angle_beta   90.00
_cell.angle_gamma   90.00
#
_symmetry.space_group_name_H-M   'P 1'
#
loop_
_entity.id
_entity.type
_entity.pdbx_description
1 polymer ?
#
loop_
_entity_poly.entity_id
_entity_poly.type
_entity_poly.pdbx_seq_one_letter_code
_entity_poly.pdbx_strand_id
1 'polypeptide(L)'
;MSSGEGTANNEQPDHEKILNVNVGVLGHVDSGKTSLVKTLSTMLSTAALDKSKQSRQRGMTLDLGFSCFIQDLPPHLKESFPTKEKLQITLVDCPGHASLIRTIIGGAQIIDMVLLVVDAFKGWQAQTTECLVLALLTSRHIVVALNKVDLFAPEERDDLIEKAKNSVRKRLQGTRFADAPLIGVSACVGGEKVAASDGETSHLQMAHENFNIDKLIDLLRSELPQPKRSSTGPFSFSVDHCFPIRGRGTVLTGTVLNGSASVNEMLEFPALGLERKIKSIQMFKRQVQSIMQGDRAGICVSNLDAKLLERGIAASPGAIQLWKRGIALVRKVSYFPGNLPCGSKFHVSVGHATVMATVTFFGAKELRNVDISQTQEPEQSATVTGSKKAKEPGLQSSSLGGDANIAGLPRIPFDFNQDFVVQEELIDSGKEIDKNSADNRGLLNWAKLEFQIPVFCPPNSLIIGSRLDAVENNSVSSSSCRLAFSGRLIEKMDDTGNDQVKLYTVKEKLGAISRLGDPHRRNDDQRIVRYEVFGTDLFKAETNMKVFVGMKLLTKNGEVGEIKSSFGTTGKFRVLFPAGIEAREGDPLILRFKRFVHDSTKAMHQDVELPVARSGTRLEPPKKGKKKAPPKGVKLDGEIASIKGDVLADGKHNMAIIAGFFAPEVDIRQKVGWKVVIPSTNESGAIAGPFGKAGKCKVTFQDGISAEPGAKAKLIIE
;
A
#
# COMPACT_ATOMS: atom_id res chain seq x y z
N MET A 1 69.92 -48.37 12.35
CA MET A 1 69.40 -47.20 13.09
C MET A 1 69.50 -45.98 12.18
N SER A 2 68.37 -45.45 11.71
CA SER A 2 68.12 -44.04 11.38
C SER A 2 66.72 -43.97 10.75
N SER A 3 65.65 -44.01 11.57
CA SER A 3 64.89 -42.83 11.99
C SER A 3 64.33 -42.04 10.80
N GLY A 4 63.07 -42.29 10.49
CA GLY A 4 62.30 -41.50 9.54
C GLY A 4 61.85 -40.16 10.14
N GLU A 5 61.73 -39.16 9.27
CA GLU A 5 60.95 -37.96 9.49
C GLU A 5 59.91 -37.86 8.38
N GLY A 6 58.65 -38.03 8.76
CA GLY A 6 57.50 -37.81 7.90
C GLY A 6 57.29 -36.31 7.71
N THR A 7 57.36 -35.86 6.46
CA THR A 7 56.88 -34.54 6.06
C THR A 7 55.36 -34.54 6.10
N ALA A 8 54.79 -33.98 7.16
CA ALA A 8 53.37 -33.64 7.21
C ALA A 8 53.11 -32.48 6.22
N ASN A 9 52.65 -32.81 5.02
CA ASN A 9 52.14 -31.85 4.05
C ASN A 9 50.95 -31.09 4.67
N ASN A 10 51.19 -29.84 5.03
CA ASN A 10 50.16 -28.89 5.45
C ASN A 10 49.55 -28.24 4.19
N GLU A 11 49.00 -29.06 3.29
CA GLU A 11 48.29 -28.60 2.10
C GLU A 11 46.90 -28.09 2.52
N GLN A 12 46.83 -26.81 2.85
CA GLN A 12 45.54 -26.14 3.05
C GLN A 12 44.85 -25.95 1.69
N PRO A 13 43.53 -26.21 1.60
CA PRO A 13 42.82 -26.20 0.33
C PRO A 13 42.83 -24.81 -0.33
N ASP A 14 42.96 -24.83 -1.65
CA ASP A 14 42.99 -23.67 -2.52
C ASP A 14 41.67 -22.87 -2.41
N HIS A 15 41.75 -21.54 -2.39
CA HIS A 15 40.57 -20.68 -2.19
C HIS A 15 39.53 -20.88 -3.32
N GLU A 16 40.00 -21.23 -4.51
CA GLU A 16 39.13 -21.56 -5.65
C GLU A 16 38.23 -22.77 -5.37
N LYS A 17 38.57 -23.64 -4.41
CA LYS A 17 37.80 -24.83 -4.02
C LYS A 17 36.85 -24.60 -2.85
N ILE A 18 36.76 -23.37 -2.33
CA ILE A 18 35.88 -23.03 -1.19
C ILE A 18 34.64 -22.29 -1.70
N LEU A 19 33.46 -22.71 -1.22
CA LEU A 19 32.19 -22.02 -1.44
C LEU A 19 31.83 -21.19 -0.20
N ASN A 20 31.69 -19.86 -0.34
CA ASN A 20 31.26 -18.99 0.76
C ASN A 20 29.74 -18.76 0.75
N VAL A 21 29.12 -18.97 1.92
CA VAL A 21 27.71 -18.68 2.17
C VAL A 21 27.58 -17.79 3.40
N ASN A 22 26.78 -16.73 3.31
CA ASN A 22 26.61 -15.75 4.37
C ASN A 22 25.32 -16.05 5.14
N VAL A 23 25.45 -16.34 6.43
CA VAL A 23 24.32 -16.62 7.34
C VAL A 23 24.17 -15.46 8.30
N GLY A 24 23.03 -14.78 8.24
CA GLY A 24 22.71 -13.64 9.10
C GLY A 24 22.16 -14.08 10.44
N VAL A 25 22.80 -13.67 11.54
CA VAL A 25 22.34 -14.00 12.89
C VAL A 25 21.51 -12.85 13.43
N LEU A 26 20.20 -13.05 13.52
CA LEU A 26 19.20 -12.04 13.90
C LEU A 26 18.49 -12.44 15.20
N GLY A 27 17.96 -11.48 15.95
CA GLY A 27 17.27 -11.75 17.22
C GLY A 27 17.33 -10.59 18.22
N HIS A 28 16.52 -10.69 19.28
CA HIS A 28 16.41 -9.67 20.32
C HIS A 28 17.73 -9.40 21.07
N VAL A 29 17.85 -8.23 21.71
CA VAL A 29 18.93 -7.96 22.68
C VAL A 29 18.99 -9.08 23.73
N ASP A 30 20.19 -9.50 24.11
CA ASP A 30 20.43 -10.58 25.07
C ASP A 30 19.88 -11.96 24.70
N SER A 31 19.43 -12.22 23.47
CA SER A 31 19.06 -13.59 23.05
C SER A 31 20.26 -14.53 22.92
N GLY A 32 21.49 -14.00 23.03
CA GLY A 32 22.74 -14.76 22.96
C GLY A 32 23.28 -14.96 21.54
N LYS A 33 22.95 -14.07 20.59
CA LYS A 33 23.49 -14.08 19.21
C LYS A 33 25.02 -14.15 19.17
N THR A 34 25.69 -13.21 19.84
CA THR A 34 27.16 -13.14 19.85
C THR A 34 27.78 -14.33 20.56
N SER A 35 27.17 -14.84 21.63
CA SER A 35 27.60 -16.09 22.27
C SER A 35 27.50 -17.27 21.32
N LEU A 36 26.39 -17.41 20.59
CA LEU A 36 26.21 -18.46 19.59
C LEU A 36 27.22 -18.34 18.44
N VAL A 37 27.47 -17.13 17.94
CA VAL A 37 28.49 -16.87 16.92
C VAL A 37 29.87 -17.26 17.42
N LYS A 38 30.25 -16.89 18.65
CA LYS A 38 31.53 -17.29 19.28
C LYS A 38 31.67 -18.82 19.29
N THR A 39 30.63 -19.53 19.73
CA THR A 39 30.64 -21.00 19.86
C THR A 39 30.72 -21.71 18.52
N LEU A 40 30.08 -21.18 17.47
CA LEU A 40 30.11 -21.77 16.13
C LEU A 40 31.39 -21.46 15.35
N SER A 41 32.09 -20.36 15.66
CA SER A 41 33.16 -19.85 14.81
C SER A 41 34.51 -20.49 15.09
N THR A 42 35.21 -20.93 14.04
CA THR A 42 36.61 -21.39 14.14
C THR A 42 37.61 -20.29 13.77
N MET A 43 37.19 -19.29 12.99
CA MET A 43 38.01 -18.13 12.64
C MET A 43 37.21 -16.82 12.80
N LEU A 44 37.82 -15.85 13.49
CA LEU A 44 37.28 -14.51 13.67
C LEU A 44 37.96 -13.57 12.67
N SER A 45 37.17 -12.93 11.78
CA SER A 45 37.72 -12.22 10.62
C SER A 45 37.90 -10.72 10.87
N THR A 46 36.97 -10.03 11.55
CA THR A 46 37.14 -8.64 12.03
C THR A 46 35.93 -8.20 12.86
N ALA A 47 36.13 -7.26 13.80
CA ALA A 47 35.13 -6.68 14.74
C ALA A 47 34.34 -7.66 15.64
N ALA A 48 34.49 -8.98 15.45
CA ALA A 48 33.67 -10.03 16.03
C ALA A 48 33.57 -10.05 17.57
N LEU A 49 34.43 -9.31 18.28
CA LEU A 49 34.43 -9.21 19.74
C LEU A 49 34.83 -7.80 20.17
N ASP A 50 33.84 -7.01 20.60
CA ASP A 50 33.93 -5.78 21.40
C ASP A 50 35.26 -5.00 21.36
N LYS A 51 35.74 -4.70 20.15
CA LYS A 51 37.06 -4.06 20.01
C LYS A 51 37.03 -2.64 20.57
N SER A 52 35.88 -1.96 20.48
CA SER A 52 35.68 -0.63 21.08
C SER A 52 35.48 -0.72 22.59
N LYS A 53 36.11 0.19 23.35
CA LYS A 53 35.91 0.32 24.81
C LYS A 53 34.42 0.46 25.17
N GLN A 54 33.64 1.08 24.27
CA GLN A 54 32.21 1.34 24.43
C GLN A 54 31.32 0.10 24.26
N SER A 55 31.67 -0.83 23.37
CA SER A 55 30.98 -2.13 23.21
C SER A 55 31.20 -3.01 24.44
N ARG A 56 32.47 -3.10 24.91
CA ARG A 56 32.85 -3.80 26.14
C ARG A 56 32.17 -3.26 27.40
N GLN A 57 32.06 -1.94 27.54
CA GLN A 57 31.41 -1.30 28.69
C GLN A 57 29.89 -1.50 28.70
N ARG A 58 29.26 -1.69 27.54
CA ARG A 58 27.81 -1.84 27.40
C ARG A 58 27.33 -3.28 27.23
N GLY A 59 28.24 -4.23 26.99
CA GLY A 59 27.92 -5.64 26.77
C GLY A 59 27.00 -5.89 25.56
N MET A 60 27.07 -5.05 24.52
CA MET A 60 26.18 -5.13 23.35
C MET A 60 26.92 -4.92 22.04
N THR A 61 26.61 -5.73 21.03
CA THR A 61 27.09 -5.59 19.64
C THR A 61 26.59 -4.29 19.03
N LEU A 62 27.52 -3.38 18.69
CA LEU A 62 27.24 -2.06 18.11
C LEU A 62 27.38 -2.02 16.58
N ASP A 63 28.09 -2.99 16.00
CA ASP A 63 28.39 -3.07 14.56
C ASP A 63 28.23 -4.51 14.03
N LEU A 64 28.21 -4.70 12.72
CA LEU A 64 28.21 -6.03 12.12
C LEU A 64 29.50 -6.79 12.50
N GLY A 65 29.33 -7.89 13.23
CA GLY A 65 30.41 -8.82 13.53
C GLY A 65 30.52 -9.86 12.43
N PHE A 66 31.75 -10.19 12.01
CA PHE A 66 31.97 -11.21 10.97
C PHE A 66 32.90 -12.29 11.46
N SER A 67 32.37 -13.50 11.47
CA SER A 67 33.09 -14.71 11.85
C SER A 67 32.79 -15.82 10.86
N CYS A 68 33.61 -16.86 10.80
CA CYS A 68 33.33 -18.00 9.94
C CYS A 68 33.76 -19.32 10.55
N PHE A 69 33.22 -20.38 9.98
CA PHE A 69 33.69 -21.73 10.18
C PHE A 69 33.61 -22.50 8.86
N ILE A 70 34.42 -23.56 8.75
CA ILE A 70 34.57 -24.35 7.53
C ILE A 70 34.06 -25.76 7.80
N GLN A 71 33.29 -26.29 6.85
CA GLN A 71 32.73 -27.64 6.86
C GLN A 71 32.94 -28.30 5.51
N ASP A 72 32.72 -29.61 5.44
CA ASP A 72 32.68 -30.31 4.15
C ASP A 72 31.45 -29.91 3.35
N LEU A 73 31.61 -29.79 2.03
CA LEU A 73 30.52 -29.40 1.15
C LEU A 73 29.38 -30.45 1.20
N PRO A 74 28.12 -30.05 1.49
CA PRO A 74 26.97 -30.95 1.50
C PRO A 74 26.73 -31.61 0.13
N PRO A 75 26.17 -32.84 0.08
CA PRO A 75 25.91 -33.55 -1.18
C PRO A 75 25.07 -32.77 -2.18
N HIS A 76 24.00 -32.10 -1.72
CA HIS A 76 23.10 -31.33 -2.60
C HIS A 76 23.76 -30.10 -3.24
N LEU A 77 24.82 -29.56 -2.61
CA LEU A 77 25.60 -28.45 -3.19
C LEU A 77 26.75 -28.93 -4.08
N LYS A 78 27.27 -30.15 -3.86
CA LYS A 78 28.31 -30.75 -4.70
C LYS A 78 27.86 -30.92 -6.15
N GLU A 79 26.60 -31.29 -6.37
CA GLU A 79 26.02 -31.43 -7.71
C GLU A 79 26.04 -30.09 -8.47
N SER A 80 25.76 -29.00 -7.76
CA SER A 80 25.71 -27.64 -8.33
C SER A 80 27.10 -27.00 -8.48
N PHE A 81 28.06 -27.39 -7.65
CA PHE A 81 29.41 -26.82 -7.61
C PHE A 81 30.48 -27.93 -7.58
N PRO A 82 30.67 -28.67 -8.69
CA PRO A 82 31.57 -29.83 -8.72
C PRO A 82 33.05 -29.46 -8.50
N THR A 83 33.42 -28.19 -8.70
CA THR A 83 34.77 -27.68 -8.50
C THR A 83 35.06 -27.27 -7.05
N LYS A 84 34.05 -27.28 -6.16
CA LYS A 84 34.16 -26.87 -4.77
C LYS A 84 34.22 -28.09 -3.86
N GLU A 85 35.14 -28.09 -2.89
CA GLU A 85 35.37 -29.19 -1.96
C GLU A 85 34.92 -28.85 -0.53
N LYS A 86 35.09 -27.59 -0.13
CA LYS A 86 34.79 -27.11 1.22
C LYS A 86 33.73 -26.01 1.20
N LEU A 87 32.92 -25.99 2.25
CA LEU A 87 31.93 -24.96 2.50
C LEU A 87 32.42 -24.06 3.63
N GLN A 88 32.42 -22.75 3.39
CA GLN A 88 32.66 -21.75 4.41
C GLN A 88 31.36 -21.04 4.74
N ILE A 89 30.96 -21.09 6.00
CA ILE A 89 29.79 -20.38 6.52
C ILE A 89 30.31 -19.12 7.20
N THR A 90 30.01 -17.96 6.62
CA THR A 90 30.29 -16.65 7.20
C THR A 90 29.09 -16.19 8.00
N LEU A 91 29.24 -16.12 9.32
CA LEU A 91 28.24 -15.61 10.26
C LEU A 91 28.30 -14.08 10.30
N VAL A 92 27.19 -13.45 9.95
CA VAL A 92 26.98 -12.00 10.04
C VAL A 92 26.21 -11.70 11.32
N ASP A 93 26.94 -11.38 12.39
CA ASP A 93 26.35 -11.02 13.69
C ASP A 93 25.70 -9.64 13.60
N CYS A 94 24.38 -9.61 13.60
CA CYS A 94 23.62 -8.37 13.49
C CYS A 94 23.32 -7.81 14.89
N PRO A 95 23.44 -6.48 15.09
CA PRO A 95 23.13 -5.87 16.36
C PRO A 95 21.66 -6.08 16.74
N GLY A 96 21.38 -6.37 18.01
CA GLY A 96 20.00 -6.59 18.49
C GLY A 96 19.25 -5.29 18.82
N HIS A 97 19.96 -4.19 19.08
CA HIS A 97 19.33 -2.99 19.62
C HIS A 97 18.47 -2.26 18.59
N ALA A 98 17.32 -1.77 19.02
CA ALA A 98 16.32 -1.10 18.18
C ALA A 98 16.87 0.10 17.37
N SER A 99 17.86 0.82 17.90
CA SER A 99 18.52 1.94 17.21
C SER A 99 19.44 1.52 16.06
N LEU A 100 19.78 0.24 15.96
CA LEU A 100 20.77 -0.29 15.01
C LEU A 100 20.12 -0.98 13.81
N ILE A 101 18.80 -0.83 13.63
CA ILE A 101 18.04 -1.38 12.49
C ILE A 101 18.65 -0.98 11.13
N ARG A 102 19.25 0.22 11.03
CA ARG A 102 19.94 0.71 9.83
C ARG A 102 21.11 -0.22 9.43
N THR A 103 21.90 -0.62 10.43
CA THR A 103 23.01 -1.56 10.26
C THR A 103 22.50 -2.95 9.86
N ILE A 104 21.37 -3.39 10.42
CA ILE A 104 20.76 -4.67 10.07
C ILE A 104 20.27 -4.67 8.62
N ILE A 105 19.70 -3.56 8.13
CA ILE A 105 19.24 -3.42 6.74
C ILE A 105 20.41 -3.48 5.75
N GLY A 106 21.57 -2.91 6.09
CA GLY A 106 22.80 -3.05 5.30
C GLY A 106 23.29 -4.50 5.24
N GLY A 107 23.32 -5.20 6.38
CA GLY A 107 23.70 -6.62 6.45
C GLY A 107 22.69 -7.57 5.79
N ALA A 108 21.40 -7.21 5.81
CA ALA A 108 20.31 -7.93 5.18
C ALA A 108 20.55 -8.23 3.69
N GLN A 109 21.28 -7.35 3.00
CA GLN A 109 21.56 -7.44 1.57
C GLN A 109 22.57 -8.53 1.19
N ILE A 110 23.39 -8.98 2.15
CA ILE A 110 24.47 -9.92 1.93
C ILE A 110 24.14 -11.33 2.43
N ILE A 111 22.97 -11.51 3.05
CA ILE A 111 22.57 -12.72 3.77
C ILE A 111 21.82 -13.69 2.84
N ASP A 112 22.35 -14.92 2.72
CA ASP A 112 21.74 -16.01 1.94
C ASP A 112 20.74 -16.82 2.76
N MET A 113 20.95 -16.92 4.07
CA MET A 113 20.10 -17.62 5.03
C MET A 113 20.07 -16.86 6.36
N VAL A 114 18.92 -16.82 7.03
CA VAL A 114 18.81 -16.22 8.37
C VAL A 114 18.83 -17.29 9.45
N LEU A 115 19.67 -17.10 10.47
CA LEU A 115 19.58 -17.76 11.77
C LEU A 115 18.87 -16.84 12.76
N LEU A 116 17.61 -17.12 13.08
CA LEU A 116 16.84 -16.34 14.05
C LEU A 116 17.00 -16.93 15.45
N VAL A 117 17.69 -16.19 16.32
CA VAL A 117 17.97 -16.57 17.71
C VAL A 117 16.90 -16.01 18.63
N VAL A 118 16.16 -16.90 19.27
CA VAL A 118 15.10 -16.58 20.24
C VAL A 118 15.51 -17.14 21.60
N ASP A 119 15.33 -16.37 22.66
CA ASP A 119 15.52 -16.85 24.02
C ASP A 119 14.38 -17.83 24.36
N ALA A 120 14.73 -19.09 24.64
CA ALA A 120 13.73 -20.14 24.87
C ALA A 120 12.86 -19.84 26.11
N PHE A 121 13.42 -19.20 27.13
CA PHE A 121 12.75 -18.87 28.38
C PHE A 121 11.86 -17.63 28.25
N LYS A 122 12.36 -16.57 27.60
CA LYS A 122 11.59 -15.31 27.43
C LYS A 122 10.60 -15.36 26.26
N GLY A 123 10.83 -16.25 25.28
CA GLY A 123 9.97 -16.41 24.12
C GLY A 123 10.01 -15.23 23.13
N TRP A 124 8.88 -14.97 22.46
CA TRP A 124 8.79 -13.99 21.38
C TRP A 124 8.74 -12.55 21.88
N GLN A 125 9.68 -11.71 21.43
CA GLN A 125 9.81 -10.32 21.87
C GLN A 125 9.63 -9.33 20.71
N ALA A 126 9.51 -8.04 21.02
CA ALA A 126 9.22 -6.98 20.06
C ALA A 126 10.21 -6.94 18.87
N GLN A 127 11.52 -6.96 19.16
CA GLN A 127 12.56 -6.92 18.12
C GLN A 127 12.62 -8.22 17.33
N THR A 128 12.16 -9.35 17.89
CA THR A 128 12.05 -10.62 17.16
C THR A 128 11.08 -10.47 15.98
N THR A 129 9.99 -9.71 16.15
CA THR A 129 9.06 -9.38 15.05
C THR A 129 9.75 -8.56 13.96
N GLU A 130 10.55 -7.56 14.30
CA GLU A 130 11.29 -6.77 13.31
C GLU A 130 12.34 -7.61 12.58
N CYS A 131 13.04 -8.48 13.31
CA CYS A 131 13.99 -9.44 12.74
C CYS A 131 13.30 -10.42 11.78
N LEU A 132 12.10 -10.91 12.13
CA LEU A 132 11.28 -11.74 11.26
C LEU A 132 10.89 -11.00 9.98
N VAL A 133 10.42 -9.75 10.10
CA VAL A 133 10.11 -8.91 8.93
C VAL A 133 11.34 -8.75 8.05
N LEU A 134 12.50 -8.45 8.62
CA LEU A 134 13.74 -8.36 7.85
C LEU A 134 14.09 -9.68 7.17
N ALA A 135 13.97 -10.81 7.87
CA ALA A 135 14.18 -12.13 7.28
C ALA A 135 13.22 -12.39 6.10
N LEU A 136 11.96 -11.95 6.20
CA LEU A 136 10.97 -12.01 5.11
C LEU A 136 11.33 -11.12 3.91
N LEU A 137 12.15 -10.09 4.11
CA LEU A 137 12.64 -9.24 3.04
C LEU A 137 13.92 -9.79 2.39
N THR A 138 14.76 -10.49 3.15
CA THR A 138 16.12 -10.86 2.72
C THR A 138 16.25 -12.26 2.15
N SER A 139 15.86 -13.28 2.91
CA SER A 139 16.19 -14.68 2.61
C SER A 139 14.96 -15.57 2.58
N ARG A 140 14.87 -16.46 1.59
CA ARG A 140 13.82 -17.50 1.55
C ARG A 140 14.02 -18.61 2.59
N HIS A 141 15.22 -18.72 3.16
CA HIS A 141 15.61 -19.77 4.08
C HIS A 141 15.89 -19.17 5.47
N ILE A 142 15.26 -19.77 6.48
CA ILE A 142 15.44 -19.39 7.88
C ILE A 142 15.54 -20.64 8.74
N VAL A 143 16.46 -20.62 9.70
CA VAL A 143 16.55 -21.60 10.79
C VAL A 143 16.35 -20.85 12.10
N VAL A 144 15.56 -21.41 13.01
CA VAL A 144 15.28 -20.79 14.30
C VAL A 144 16.00 -21.55 15.41
N ALA A 145 16.89 -20.86 16.12
CA ALA A 145 17.59 -21.39 17.28
C ALA A 145 16.93 -20.85 18.56
N LEU A 146 16.33 -21.74 19.35
CA LEU A 146 15.85 -21.47 20.69
C LEU A 146 17.04 -21.60 21.65
N ASN A 147 17.66 -20.48 22.01
CA ASN A 147 18.86 -20.45 22.83
C ASN A 147 18.52 -20.41 24.34
N LYS A 148 19.52 -20.73 25.18
CA LYS A 148 19.43 -20.76 26.66
C LYS A 148 18.51 -21.84 27.23
N VAL A 149 18.43 -22.99 26.57
CA VAL A 149 17.63 -24.12 27.09
C VAL A 149 18.19 -24.73 28.37
N ASP A 150 19.43 -24.39 28.74
CA ASP A 150 20.05 -24.74 30.01
C ASP A 150 19.33 -24.11 31.22
N LEU A 151 18.60 -23.00 31.03
CA LEU A 151 17.78 -22.39 32.06
C LEU A 151 16.56 -23.23 32.45
N PHE A 152 16.17 -24.20 31.62
CA PHE A 152 15.14 -25.17 31.97
C PHE A 152 15.74 -26.29 32.82
N ALA A 153 14.98 -26.71 33.84
CA ALA A 153 15.32 -27.85 34.67
C ALA A 153 15.54 -29.09 33.80
N PRO A 154 16.61 -29.89 34.02
CA PRO A 154 16.95 -31.04 33.16
C PRO A 154 15.79 -32.03 32.95
N GLU A 155 14.97 -32.24 33.98
CA GLU A 155 13.85 -33.20 33.97
C GLU A 155 12.69 -32.77 33.06
N GLU A 156 12.45 -31.47 32.90
CA GLU A 156 11.32 -30.91 32.13
C GLU A 156 11.78 -30.23 30.83
N ARG A 157 13.10 -30.27 30.54
CA ARG A 157 13.73 -29.47 29.48
C ARG A 157 13.14 -29.76 28.11
N ASP A 158 12.99 -31.02 27.73
CA ASP A 158 12.51 -31.40 26.39
C ASP A 158 11.05 -30.97 26.18
N ASP A 159 10.18 -31.16 27.18
CA ASP A 159 8.78 -30.74 27.14
C ASP A 159 8.65 -29.21 27.04
N LEU A 160 9.48 -28.46 27.77
CA LEU A 160 9.50 -26.99 27.72
C LEU A 160 10.05 -26.47 26.39
N ILE A 161 11.06 -27.13 25.81
CA ILE A 161 11.56 -26.83 24.47
C ILE A 161 10.45 -27.01 23.44
N GLU A 162 9.70 -28.11 23.48
CA GLU A 162 8.58 -28.34 22.54
C GLU A 162 7.46 -27.32 22.71
N LYS A 163 7.13 -26.92 23.95
CA LYS A 163 6.18 -25.81 24.21
C LYS A 163 6.67 -24.49 23.62
N ALA A 164 7.96 -24.18 23.77
CA ALA A 164 8.58 -22.99 23.20
C ALA A 164 8.55 -23.04 21.66
N LYS A 165 8.88 -24.20 21.05
CA LYS A 165 8.78 -24.41 19.60
C LYS A 165 7.38 -24.17 19.07
N ASN A 166 6.37 -24.73 19.71
CA ASN A 166 4.97 -24.55 19.33
C ASN A 166 4.53 -23.08 19.42
N SER A 167 5.00 -22.35 20.44
CA SER A 167 4.71 -20.93 20.61
C SER A 167 5.34 -20.09 19.49
N VAL A 168 6.58 -20.39 19.08
CA VAL A 168 7.24 -19.73 17.95
C VAL A 168 6.60 -20.10 16.62
N ARG A 169 6.29 -21.39 16.40
CA ARG A 169 5.61 -21.86 15.18
C ARG A 169 4.29 -21.15 14.95
N LYS A 170 3.48 -20.95 16.00
CA LYS A 170 2.24 -20.14 15.93
C LYS A 170 2.48 -18.70 15.46
N ARG A 171 3.64 -18.09 15.76
CA ARG A 171 3.99 -16.73 15.29
C ARG A 171 4.48 -16.70 13.84
N LEU A 172 5.08 -17.80 13.38
CA LEU A 172 5.54 -17.97 12.00
C LEU A 172 4.40 -18.37 11.04
N GLN A 173 3.28 -18.90 11.56
CA GLN A 173 2.07 -19.17 10.78
C GLN A 173 1.61 -17.93 10.00
N GLY A 174 1.19 -18.12 8.75
CA GLY A 174 0.80 -17.04 7.85
C GLY A 174 1.96 -16.29 7.20
N THR A 175 3.20 -16.67 7.49
CA THR A 175 4.40 -16.21 6.77
C THR A 175 4.94 -17.31 5.85
N ARG A 176 5.91 -16.99 4.99
CA ARG A 176 6.61 -18.00 4.17
C ARG A 176 7.46 -18.98 4.98
N PHE A 177 7.60 -18.75 6.28
CA PHE A 177 8.45 -19.52 7.20
C PHE A 177 7.64 -20.41 8.16
N ALA A 178 6.38 -20.71 7.81
CA ALA A 178 5.51 -21.54 8.64
C ALA A 178 6.14 -22.90 9.01
N ASP A 179 6.88 -23.48 8.06
CA ASP A 179 7.55 -24.78 8.19
C ASP A 179 9.05 -24.67 8.50
N ALA A 180 9.51 -23.51 8.96
CA ALA A 180 10.91 -23.31 9.29
C ALA A 180 11.41 -24.35 10.32
N PRO A 181 12.65 -24.85 10.19
CA PRO A 181 13.25 -25.71 11.20
C PRO A 181 13.53 -24.97 12.52
N LEU A 182 13.15 -25.60 13.64
CA LEU A 182 13.36 -25.08 15.00
C LEU A 182 14.21 -26.06 15.82
N ILE A 183 15.28 -25.57 16.44
CA ILE A 183 16.17 -26.36 17.30
C ILE A 183 16.45 -25.66 18.63
N GLY A 184 16.42 -26.43 19.73
CA GLY A 184 16.80 -25.96 21.06
C GLY A 184 18.30 -26.13 21.30
N VAL A 185 18.98 -25.05 21.66
CA VAL A 185 20.45 -24.99 21.84
C VAL A 185 20.82 -24.22 23.11
N SER A 186 22.03 -24.47 23.62
CA SER A 186 22.66 -23.56 24.58
C SER A 186 24.09 -23.28 24.15
N ALA A 187 24.35 -22.00 23.85
CA ALA A 187 25.67 -21.53 23.41
C ALA A 187 26.64 -21.24 24.56
N CYS A 188 26.13 -20.96 25.76
CA CYS A 188 26.94 -20.62 26.94
C CYS A 188 26.15 -21.03 28.20
N VAL A 189 26.44 -22.23 28.70
CA VAL A 189 25.80 -22.78 29.90
C VAL A 189 26.31 -22.03 31.13
N GLY A 190 25.42 -21.49 31.96
CA GLY A 190 25.77 -20.79 33.21
C GLY A 190 26.12 -19.28 33.09
N GLY A 191 26.14 -18.73 31.88
CA GLY A 191 26.28 -17.28 31.61
C GLY A 191 27.72 -16.73 31.56
N GLU A 192 27.88 -15.49 31.07
CA GLU A 192 29.20 -14.86 30.84
C GLU A 192 30.02 -14.62 32.12
N LYS A 193 29.40 -14.58 33.31
CA LYS A 193 30.10 -14.37 34.59
C LYS A 193 31.03 -15.53 34.98
N VAL A 194 30.78 -16.74 34.49
CA VAL A 194 31.66 -17.91 34.69
C VAL A 194 32.85 -17.87 33.72
N ALA A 195 32.73 -17.16 32.59
CA ALA A 195 33.79 -17.01 31.60
C ALA A 195 34.84 -15.95 31.98
N ALA A 196 34.56 -15.10 32.97
CA ALA A 196 35.40 -13.98 33.37
C ALA A 196 36.14 -14.17 34.71
N SER A 197 36.07 -15.35 35.34
CA SER A 197 36.86 -15.64 36.54
C SER A 197 38.29 -16.01 36.14
N ASP A 198 39.22 -15.08 36.37
CA ASP A 198 40.67 -15.24 36.17
C ASP A 198 41.23 -16.43 36.97
N GLY A 199 41.82 -17.40 36.26
CA GLY A 199 42.56 -18.51 36.83
C GLY A 199 42.86 -19.61 35.81
N GLU A 200 44.05 -20.20 35.86
CA GLU A 200 44.61 -21.22 34.93
C GLU A 200 43.80 -22.53 34.83
N THR A 201 42.65 -22.62 35.51
CA THR A 201 41.67 -23.72 35.41
C THR A 201 40.65 -23.54 34.28
N SER A 202 40.75 -22.44 33.51
CA SER A 202 39.74 -21.98 32.53
C SER A 202 39.70 -22.76 31.20
N HIS A 203 40.66 -23.62 30.90
CA HIS A 203 40.59 -24.46 29.70
C HIS A 203 39.97 -25.85 29.93
N LEU A 204 39.93 -26.34 31.17
CA LEU A 204 39.56 -27.73 31.47
C LEU A 204 38.18 -27.89 32.14
N GLN A 205 37.51 -26.79 32.53
CA GLN A 205 36.16 -26.80 33.10
C GLN A 205 35.14 -25.92 32.36
N MET A 206 35.52 -25.28 31.25
CA MET A 206 34.56 -24.67 30.31
C MET A 206 34.00 -25.66 29.28
N ALA A 207 34.45 -26.92 29.36
CA ALA A 207 33.99 -28.06 28.56
C ALA A 207 32.71 -28.71 29.09
N HIS A 208 32.01 -28.09 30.06
CA HIS A 208 30.68 -28.52 30.48
C HIS A 208 29.64 -28.11 29.42
N GLU A 209 29.61 -28.93 28.37
CA GLU A 209 28.50 -29.32 27.49
C GLU A 209 27.68 -28.18 26.84
N ASN A 210 28.19 -27.68 25.72
CA ASN A 210 27.34 -27.07 24.69
C ASN A 210 26.19 -28.03 24.34
N PHE A 211 24.94 -27.56 24.42
CA PHE A 211 23.79 -28.40 24.14
C PHE A 211 23.34 -28.24 22.67
N ASN A 212 23.31 -29.35 21.93
CA ASN A 212 22.82 -29.46 20.54
C ASN A 212 23.51 -28.54 19.50
N ILE A 213 24.72 -28.05 19.74
CA ILE A 213 25.42 -27.20 18.76
C ILE A 213 25.80 -27.97 17.49
N ASP A 214 26.24 -29.22 17.60
CA ASP A 214 26.57 -30.04 16.41
C ASP A 214 25.34 -30.29 15.54
N LYS A 215 24.19 -30.58 16.17
CA LYS A 215 22.90 -30.72 15.48
C LYS A 215 22.48 -29.42 14.78
N LEU A 216 22.80 -28.26 15.36
CA LEU A 216 22.54 -26.96 14.71
C LEU A 216 23.43 -26.80 13.48
N ILE A 217 24.71 -27.18 13.54
CA ILE A 217 25.62 -27.14 12.39
C ILE A 217 25.10 -28.05 11.27
N ASP A 218 24.69 -29.28 11.60
CA ASP A 218 24.14 -30.21 10.62
C ASP A 218 22.84 -29.71 10.00
N LEU A 219 21.95 -29.12 10.81
CA LEU A 219 20.71 -28.51 10.32
C LEU A 219 20.99 -27.30 9.42
N LEU A 220 21.94 -26.44 9.79
CA LEU A 220 22.36 -25.35 8.92
C LEU A 220 22.84 -25.93 7.59
N ARG A 221 23.71 -26.96 7.61
CA ARG A 221 24.24 -27.61 6.40
C ARG A 221 23.14 -28.18 5.50
N SER A 222 22.13 -28.85 6.06
CA SER A 222 21.04 -29.45 5.27
C SER A 222 20.14 -28.40 4.63
N GLU A 223 19.89 -27.30 5.32
CA GLU A 223 18.95 -26.25 4.88
C GLU A 223 19.60 -25.19 3.97
N LEU A 224 20.92 -25.24 3.78
CA LEU A 224 21.63 -24.22 2.99
C LEU A 224 21.09 -24.15 1.56
N PRO A 225 20.63 -22.98 1.11
CA PRO A 225 20.26 -22.81 -0.28
C PRO A 225 21.48 -22.88 -1.18
N GLN A 226 21.25 -23.20 -2.44
CA GLN A 226 22.23 -23.03 -3.50
C GLN A 226 22.46 -21.52 -3.72
N PRO A 227 23.64 -20.96 -3.40
CA PRO A 227 23.89 -19.54 -3.61
C PRO A 227 23.96 -19.24 -5.12
N LYS A 228 23.05 -18.42 -5.63
CA LYS A 228 23.13 -17.90 -7.01
C LYS A 228 24.14 -16.75 -7.05
N ARG A 229 25.39 -17.04 -7.42
CA ARG A 229 26.46 -16.04 -7.61
C ARG A 229 26.61 -15.71 -9.09
N SER A 230 26.57 -14.43 -9.43
CA SER A 230 26.93 -13.92 -10.76
C SER A 230 28.23 -13.14 -10.67
N SER A 231 29.23 -13.55 -11.45
CA SER A 231 30.43 -12.74 -11.71
C SER A 231 30.20 -11.67 -12.78
N THR A 232 29.04 -11.72 -13.47
CA THR A 232 28.69 -10.81 -14.57
C THR A 232 27.94 -9.58 -14.06
N GLY A 233 28.16 -8.44 -14.74
CA GLY A 233 27.59 -7.14 -14.39
C GLY A 233 28.59 -6.21 -13.69
N PRO A 234 28.19 -4.95 -13.41
CA PRO A 234 29.08 -3.97 -12.81
C PRO A 234 29.43 -4.36 -11.36
N PHE A 235 30.70 -4.17 -10.98
CA PHE A 235 31.15 -4.46 -9.62
C PHE A 235 30.55 -3.48 -8.62
N SER A 236 30.02 -3.99 -7.52
CA SER A 236 29.61 -3.19 -6.37
C SER A 236 30.01 -3.87 -5.07
N PHE A 237 30.54 -3.07 -4.15
CA PHE A 237 31.16 -3.51 -2.91
C PHE A 237 30.64 -2.68 -1.74
N SER A 238 30.04 -3.38 -0.79
CA SER A 238 29.55 -2.84 0.48
C SER A 238 30.72 -2.65 1.43
N VAL A 239 31.12 -1.40 1.70
CA VAL A 239 32.20 -1.09 2.66
C VAL A 239 31.61 -0.95 4.06
N ASP A 240 32.05 -1.80 4.99
CA ASP A 240 31.62 -1.79 6.39
C ASP A 240 32.62 -1.03 7.29
N HIS A 241 33.91 -1.17 6.99
CA HIS A 241 34.98 -0.47 7.69
C HIS A 241 36.07 -0.02 6.74
N CYS A 242 36.69 1.10 7.09
CA CYS A 242 37.86 1.65 6.42
C CYS A 242 38.90 2.02 7.46
N PHE A 243 40.15 1.59 7.26
CA PHE A 243 41.24 1.99 8.15
C PHE A 243 42.58 2.09 7.39
N PRO A 244 43.45 3.03 7.80
CA PRO A 244 44.74 3.20 7.16
C PRO A 244 45.75 2.16 7.67
N ILE A 245 46.59 1.66 6.78
CA ILE A 245 47.78 0.87 7.08
C ILE A 245 49.02 1.66 6.65
N ARG A 246 49.84 2.05 7.64
CA ARG A 246 51.09 2.80 7.41
C ARG A 246 51.95 2.10 6.35
N GLY A 247 52.35 2.85 5.32
CA GLY A 247 53.22 2.38 4.24
C GLY A 247 52.54 1.53 3.15
N ARG A 248 51.31 1.03 3.34
CA ARG A 248 50.61 0.21 2.33
C ARG A 248 49.48 0.96 1.62
N GLY A 249 48.73 1.76 2.37
CA GLY A 249 47.56 2.48 1.88
C GLY A 249 46.39 2.33 2.85
N THR A 250 45.19 2.35 2.32
CA THR A 250 43.96 2.27 3.12
C THR A 250 43.23 0.98 2.78
N VAL A 251 42.84 0.23 3.81
CA VAL A 251 42.14 -1.04 3.66
C VAL A 251 40.66 -0.84 3.94
N LEU A 252 39.86 -1.33 3.00
CA LEU A 252 38.40 -1.34 3.01
C LEU A 252 37.97 -2.78 3.23
N THR A 253 37.25 -3.06 4.32
CA THR A 253 36.66 -4.38 4.54
C THR A 253 35.17 -4.34 4.23
N GLY A 254 34.68 -5.36 3.55
CA GLY A 254 33.33 -5.34 3.03
C GLY A 254 32.93 -6.61 2.30
N THR A 255 31.75 -6.58 1.70
CA THR A 255 31.17 -7.72 0.97
C THR A 255 30.81 -7.33 -0.46
N VAL A 256 31.10 -8.19 -1.42
CA VAL A 256 30.76 -7.96 -2.84
C VAL A 256 29.27 -8.18 -3.04
N LEU A 257 28.57 -7.13 -3.49
CA LEU A 257 27.13 -7.13 -3.74
C LEU A 257 26.79 -7.60 -5.17
N ASN A 258 27.61 -7.24 -6.16
CA ASN A 258 27.43 -7.62 -7.56
C ASN A 258 28.75 -7.65 -8.33
N GLY A 259 28.78 -8.42 -9.42
CA GLY A 259 29.92 -8.49 -10.33
C GLY A 259 31.16 -9.14 -9.72
N SER A 260 32.32 -8.79 -10.27
CA SER A 260 33.63 -9.22 -9.78
C SER A 260 34.65 -8.10 -9.93
N ALA A 261 35.70 -8.14 -9.11
CA ALA A 261 36.83 -7.22 -9.24
C ALA A 261 38.15 -7.96 -9.05
N SER A 262 39.17 -7.49 -9.76
CA SER A 262 40.52 -8.04 -9.73
C SER A 262 41.55 -7.02 -9.27
N VAL A 263 42.70 -7.51 -8.77
CA VAL A 263 43.84 -6.64 -8.46
C VAL A 263 44.22 -5.83 -9.70
N ASN A 264 44.58 -4.56 -9.51
CA ASN A 264 44.87 -3.55 -10.52
C ASN A 264 43.68 -2.89 -11.22
N GLU A 265 42.44 -3.26 -10.93
CA GLU A 265 41.28 -2.54 -11.44
C GLU A 265 41.04 -1.22 -10.69
N MET A 266 40.25 -0.32 -11.31
CA MET A 266 39.86 0.97 -10.74
C MET A 266 38.53 0.85 -9.99
N LEU A 267 38.48 1.40 -8.79
CA LEU A 267 37.28 1.52 -7.97
C LEU A 267 36.91 2.99 -7.80
N GLU A 268 35.64 3.30 -8.06
CA GLU A 268 35.03 4.58 -7.74
C GLU A 268 34.45 4.55 -6.32
N PHE A 269 34.57 5.68 -5.62
CA PHE A 269 33.93 6.00 -4.37
C PHE A 269 32.91 7.12 -4.63
N PRO A 270 31.66 6.80 -5.00
CA PRO A 270 30.70 7.80 -5.48
C PRO A 270 30.44 8.94 -4.49
N ALA A 271 30.38 8.62 -3.19
CA ALA A 271 30.19 9.59 -2.12
C ALA A 271 31.34 10.62 -2.00
N LEU A 272 32.53 10.28 -2.50
CA LEU A 272 33.71 11.14 -2.47
C LEU A 272 34.04 11.75 -3.84
N GLY A 273 33.45 11.25 -4.92
CA GLY A 273 33.82 11.62 -6.29
C GLY A 273 35.28 11.29 -6.62
N LEU A 274 35.80 10.19 -6.06
CA LEU A 274 37.21 9.78 -6.21
C LEU A 274 37.29 8.38 -6.82
N GLU A 275 38.31 8.16 -7.64
CA GLU A 275 38.68 6.83 -8.14
C GLU A 275 40.04 6.41 -7.59
N ARG A 276 40.19 5.13 -7.21
CA ARG A 276 41.47 4.54 -6.76
C ARG A 276 41.67 3.15 -7.31
N LYS A 277 42.93 2.83 -7.61
CA LYS A 277 43.36 1.51 -8.06
C LYS A 277 43.45 0.52 -6.90
N ILE A 278 43.01 -0.71 -7.13
CA ILE A 278 43.18 -1.84 -6.21
C ILE A 278 44.64 -2.29 -6.20
N LYS A 279 45.29 -2.23 -5.03
CA LYS A 279 46.68 -2.70 -4.86
C LYS A 279 46.75 -4.19 -4.52
N SER A 280 45.88 -4.64 -3.63
CA SER A 280 45.85 -6.02 -3.16
C SER A 280 44.49 -6.34 -2.60
N ILE A 281 44.07 -7.60 -2.73
CA ILE A 281 42.84 -8.11 -2.14
C ILE A 281 43.20 -9.25 -1.18
N GLN A 282 42.54 -9.28 -0.03
CA GLN A 282 42.75 -10.29 1.00
C GLN A 282 41.40 -10.84 1.49
N MET A 283 41.26 -12.16 1.56
CA MET A 283 40.11 -12.85 2.14
C MET A 283 40.58 -13.79 3.25
N PHE A 284 40.00 -13.67 4.44
CA PHE A 284 40.32 -14.53 5.60
C PHE A 284 41.82 -14.71 5.85
N LYS A 285 42.54 -13.58 5.87
CA LYS A 285 44.00 -13.48 6.03
C LYS A 285 44.85 -14.03 4.86
N ARG A 286 44.25 -14.49 3.76
CA ARG A 286 44.93 -14.98 2.55
C ARG A 286 44.85 -13.96 1.40
N GLN A 287 45.91 -13.81 0.62
CA GLN A 287 45.89 -12.96 -0.57
C GLN A 287 45.18 -13.68 -1.72
N VAL A 288 44.40 -12.92 -2.49
CA VAL A 288 43.62 -13.41 -3.64
C VAL A 288 43.73 -12.44 -4.80
N GLN A 289 43.63 -12.95 -6.04
CA GLN A 289 43.75 -12.13 -7.25
C GLN A 289 42.43 -11.47 -7.66
N SER A 290 41.30 -12.10 -7.35
CA SER A 290 39.97 -11.63 -7.70
C SER A 290 38.96 -12.00 -6.63
N ILE A 291 37.86 -11.25 -6.59
CA ILE A 291 36.69 -11.47 -5.72
C ILE A 291 35.41 -11.38 -6.55
N MET A 292 34.39 -12.12 -6.16
CA MET A 292 33.10 -12.12 -6.84
C MET A 292 31.93 -11.94 -5.86
N GLN A 293 30.73 -11.74 -6.40
CA GLN A 293 29.50 -11.60 -5.63
C GLN A 293 29.41 -12.62 -4.48
N GLY A 294 29.08 -12.12 -3.28
CA GLY A 294 28.94 -12.91 -2.05
C GLY A 294 30.23 -13.04 -1.24
N ASP A 295 31.40 -12.76 -1.82
CA ASP A 295 32.68 -12.82 -1.12
C ASP A 295 32.83 -11.65 -0.13
N ARG A 296 33.36 -11.96 1.05
CA ARG A 296 33.82 -10.96 2.02
C ARG A 296 35.32 -10.78 1.90
N ALA A 297 35.75 -9.55 1.61
CA ALA A 297 37.14 -9.24 1.33
C ALA A 297 37.63 -7.94 1.98
N GLY A 298 38.94 -7.85 2.17
CA GLY A 298 39.68 -6.62 2.44
C GLY A 298 40.35 -6.15 1.15
N ILE A 299 39.99 -4.97 0.66
CA ILE A 299 40.57 -4.33 -0.52
C ILE A 299 41.50 -3.21 -0.06
N CYS A 300 42.77 -3.28 -0.48
CA CYS A 300 43.74 -2.21 -0.21
C CYS A 300 43.81 -1.25 -1.40
N VAL A 301 43.64 0.04 -1.15
CA VAL A 301 43.72 1.13 -2.14
C VAL A 301 44.77 2.17 -1.75
N SER A 302 45.35 2.85 -2.74
CA SER A 302 46.25 4.00 -2.51
C SER A 302 45.49 5.26 -2.12
N ASN A 303 46.11 6.12 -1.31
CA ASN A 303 45.77 7.55 -1.19
C ASN A 303 44.27 7.84 -0.95
N LEU A 304 43.64 7.07 -0.08
CA LEU A 304 42.29 7.30 0.42
C LEU A 304 42.37 7.65 1.90
N ASP A 305 41.82 8.79 2.32
CA ASP A 305 41.70 9.07 3.76
C ASP A 305 40.57 8.25 4.36
N ALA A 306 40.91 7.38 5.31
CA ALA A 306 39.94 6.51 5.98
C ALA A 306 38.86 7.29 6.75
N LYS A 307 39.16 8.53 7.19
CA LYS A 307 38.18 9.37 7.91
C LYS A 307 37.04 9.86 7.03
N LEU A 308 37.23 9.91 5.72
CA LEU A 308 36.22 10.39 4.78
C LEU A 308 35.17 9.32 4.45
N LEU A 309 35.46 8.05 4.74
CA LEU A 309 34.59 6.93 4.39
C LEU A 309 34.59 5.90 5.53
N GLU A 310 33.66 6.03 6.47
CA GLU A 310 33.46 4.99 7.49
C GLU A 310 32.69 3.78 6.94
N ARG A 311 31.59 4.05 6.23
CA ARG A 311 30.74 3.08 5.53
C ARG A 311 30.27 3.63 4.20
N GLY A 312 30.05 2.77 3.22
CA GLY A 312 29.54 3.21 1.93
C GLY A 312 29.60 2.15 0.84
N ILE A 313 29.60 2.60 -0.40
CA ILE A 313 29.69 1.75 -1.58
C ILE A 313 30.96 2.12 -2.34
N ALA A 314 31.75 1.10 -2.69
CA ALA A 314 32.78 1.19 -3.72
C ALA A 314 32.30 0.39 -4.94
N ALA A 315 32.52 0.89 -6.15
CA ALA A 315 31.97 0.24 -7.35
C ALA A 315 32.88 0.43 -8.56
N SER A 316 32.59 -0.29 -9.65
CA SER A 316 33.14 0.07 -10.96
C SER A 316 32.77 1.52 -11.30
N PRO A 317 33.66 2.29 -11.93
CA PRO A 317 33.35 3.65 -12.37
C PRO A 317 32.06 3.75 -13.17
N GLY A 318 31.18 4.68 -12.80
CA GLY A 318 29.89 4.93 -13.43
C GLY A 318 28.78 3.92 -13.11
N ALA A 319 29.05 2.89 -12.30
CA ALA A 319 28.06 1.86 -11.99
C ALA A 319 26.96 2.31 -11.02
N ILE A 320 27.25 3.29 -10.17
CA ILE A 320 26.35 3.77 -9.12
C ILE A 320 25.90 5.19 -9.46
N GLN A 321 24.60 5.42 -9.39
CA GLN A 321 24.01 6.70 -9.69
C GLN A 321 23.57 7.42 -8.41
N LEU A 322 23.51 8.76 -8.47
CA LEU A 322 22.92 9.59 -7.43
C LEU A 322 21.41 9.69 -7.63
N TRP A 323 20.63 9.39 -6.59
CA TRP A 323 19.17 9.42 -6.60
C TRP A 323 18.66 10.53 -5.68
N LYS A 324 18.00 11.53 -6.27
CA LYS A 324 17.26 12.55 -5.51
C LYS A 324 15.77 12.25 -5.48
N ARG A 325 15.25 11.75 -6.60
CA ARG A 325 13.86 11.30 -6.76
C ARG A 325 13.85 9.96 -7.48
N GLY A 326 12.92 9.09 -7.10
CA GLY A 326 12.77 7.80 -7.75
C GLY A 326 11.39 7.19 -7.55
N ILE A 327 11.03 6.30 -8.46
CA ILE A 327 9.79 5.53 -8.43
C ILE A 327 10.12 4.14 -7.91
N ALA A 328 9.37 3.69 -6.92
CA ALA A 328 9.53 2.39 -6.33
C ALA A 328 8.22 1.61 -6.34
N LEU A 329 8.33 0.30 -6.55
CA LEU A 329 7.24 -0.64 -6.29
C LEU A 329 7.27 -0.99 -4.80
N VAL A 330 6.16 -0.79 -4.09
CA VAL A 330 6.12 -0.90 -2.62
C VAL A 330 5.00 -1.80 -2.12
N ARG A 331 5.21 -2.34 -0.92
CA ARG A 331 4.23 -3.13 -0.16
C ARG A 331 4.26 -2.72 1.31
N LYS A 332 3.07 -2.59 1.90
CA LYS A 332 2.94 -2.37 3.35
C LYS A 332 3.42 -3.59 4.13
N VAL A 333 4.16 -3.36 5.22
CA VAL A 333 4.52 -4.42 6.16
C VAL A 333 3.30 -4.72 7.03
N SER A 334 2.83 -5.96 7.01
CA SER A 334 1.60 -6.39 7.72
C SER A 334 1.68 -6.21 9.24
N TYR A 335 2.89 -6.30 9.82
CA TYR A 335 3.14 -6.11 11.24
C TYR A 335 3.18 -4.64 11.68
N PHE A 336 3.12 -3.69 10.74
CA PHE A 336 3.07 -2.26 11.04
C PHE A 336 1.63 -1.86 11.42
N PRO A 337 1.38 -1.39 12.66
CA PRO A 337 0.02 -1.09 13.11
C PRO A 337 -0.55 0.20 12.50
N GLY A 338 0.30 1.13 12.05
CA GLY A 338 -0.12 2.45 11.62
C GLY A 338 -0.66 2.53 10.19
N ASN A 339 -1.34 3.63 9.91
CA ASN A 339 -1.68 4.02 8.55
C ASN A 339 -0.49 4.70 7.88
N LEU A 340 -0.45 4.63 6.56
CA LEU A 340 0.62 5.17 5.74
C LEU A 340 0.06 6.23 4.79
N PRO A 341 -0.28 7.43 5.30
CA PRO A 341 -0.87 8.47 4.48
C PRO A 341 0.11 8.98 3.43
N CYS A 342 -0.40 9.24 2.24
CA CYS A 342 0.34 9.82 1.14
C CYS A 342 0.86 11.23 1.49
N GLY A 343 2.08 11.55 1.06
CA GLY A 343 2.78 12.80 1.37
C GLY A 343 3.49 12.78 2.73
N SER A 344 3.45 11.66 3.47
CA SER A 344 4.15 11.54 4.74
C SER A 344 5.66 11.41 4.55
N LYS A 345 6.41 11.82 5.57
CA LYS A 345 7.86 11.62 5.64
C LYS A 345 8.18 10.31 6.36
N PHE A 346 9.14 9.56 5.80
CA PHE A 346 9.64 8.32 6.38
C PHE A 346 11.15 8.27 6.33
N HIS A 347 11.73 7.54 7.28
CA HIS A 347 13.13 7.12 7.21
C HIS A 347 13.23 5.98 6.18
N VAL A 348 13.76 6.28 5.00
CA VAL A 348 13.94 5.30 3.91
C VAL A 348 15.39 4.84 3.90
N SER A 349 15.57 3.54 4.10
CA SER A 349 16.87 2.88 4.01
C SER A 349 17.06 2.26 2.64
N VAL A 350 18.18 2.58 1.99
CA VAL A 350 18.61 2.06 0.69
C VAL A 350 20.09 1.70 0.79
N GLY A 351 20.40 0.40 0.76
CA GLY A 351 21.76 -0.05 1.07
C GLY A 351 22.18 0.35 2.49
N HIS A 352 23.31 1.06 2.59
CA HIS A 352 23.86 1.57 3.85
C HIS A 352 23.38 2.97 4.24
N ALA A 353 22.67 3.64 3.33
CA ALA A 353 22.16 4.98 3.57
C ALA A 353 20.74 4.90 4.12
N THR A 354 20.47 5.64 5.20
CA THR A 354 19.11 5.88 5.67
C THR A 354 18.86 7.37 5.69
N VAL A 355 17.92 7.82 4.86
CA VAL A 355 17.61 9.23 4.66
C VAL A 355 16.11 9.45 4.78
N MET A 356 15.73 10.64 5.25
CA MET A 356 14.33 11.05 5.24
C MET A 356 13.84 11.29 3.81
N ALA A 357 12.72 10.69 3.45
CA ALA A 357 12.07 10.92 2.15
C ALA A 357 10.59 11.23 2.33
N THR A 358 10.06 12.11 1.49
CA THR A 358 8.62 12.31 1.34
C THR A 358 8.10 11.26 0.36
N VAL A 359 7.03 10.56 0.74
CA VAL A 359 6.53 9.40 -0.01
C VAL A 359 5.10 9.67 -0.50
N THR A 360 4.89 9.63 -1.81
CA THR A 360 3.57 9.75 -2.44
C THR A 360 3.16 8.38 -2.96
N PHE A 361 2.07 7.81 -2.44
CA PHE A 361 1.57 6.49 -2.83
C PHE A 361 0.55 6.59 -3.96
N PHE A 362 0.64 5.67 -4.91
CA PHE A 362 -0.28 5.57 -6.04
C PHE A 362 -0.37 4.13 -6.54
N GLY A 363 -1.48 3.77 -7.20
CA GLY A 363 -1.73 2.43 -7.70
C GLY A 363 -2.16 2.42 -9.16
N ALA A 364 -1.93 1.29 -9.82
CA ALA A 364 -2.55 0.99 -11.11
C ALA A 364 -3.93 0.38 -10.87
N LYS A 365 -4.98 0.89 -11.53
CA LYS A 365 -6.35 0.34 -11.43
C LYS A 365 -6.47 -0.99 -12.20
N GLU A 366 -5.81 -1.07 -13.35
CA GLU A 366 -5.64 -2.27 -14.17
C GLU A 366 -4.21 -2.28 -14.67
N LEU A 367 -3.51 -3.42 -14.57
CA LEU A 367 -2.25 -3.60 -15.27
C LEU A 367 -2.58 -3.80 -16.74
N ARG A 368 -2.16 -2.88 -17.62
CA ARG A 368 -2.07 -3.19 -19.06
C ARG A 368 -1.29 -4.50 -19.15
N ASN A 369 -1.83 -5.52 -19.81
CA ASN A 369 -1.28 -6.88 -19.83
C ASN A 369 0.23 -6.85 -20.10
N VAL A 370 1.02 -6.78 -19.03
CA VAL A 370 2.43 -7.12 -19.05
C VAL A 370 2.40 -8.64 -18.98
N ASP A 371 2.99 -9.31 -19.97
CA ASP A 371 3.14 -10.76 -19.95
C ASP A 371 3.94 -11.17 -18.71
N ILE A 372 3.25 -11.43 -17.61
CA ILE A 372 3.82 -11.95 -16.35
C ILE A 372 4.45 -13.33 -16.61
N SER A 373 4.07 -13.99 -17.71
CA SER A 373 4.55 -15.30 -18.17
C SER A 373 6.04 -15.35 -18.55
N GLN A 374 6.74 -14.21 -18.72
CA GLN A 374 8.18 -14.21 -18.97
C GLN A 374 9.05 -14.05 -17.71
N THR A 375 8.46 -14.09 -16.50
CA THR A 375 9.20 -13.98 -15.23
C THR A 375 9.28 -15.27 -14.41
N GLN A 376 8.74 -16.38 -14.92
CA GLN A 376 9.05 -17.71 -14.41
C GLN A 376 10.26 -18.27 -15.17
N GLU A 377 11.26 -18.78 -14.44
CA GLU A 377 12.44 -19.43 -15.02
C GLU A 377 12.00 -20.54 -16.00
N PRO A 378 12.71 -20.73 -17.13
CA PRO A 378 12.40 -21.81 -18.04
C PRO A 378 12.73 -23.15 -17.35
N GLU A 379 11.71 -23.93 -17.05
CA GLU A 379 11.90 -25.37 -16.80
C GLU A 379 12.53 -26.00 -18.05
N GLN A 380 13.57 -26.78 -17.81
CA GLN A 380 14.37 -27.43 -18.83
C GLN A 380 13.51 -28.32 -19.73
N SER A 381 13.38 -27.96 -21.00
CA SER A 381 13.25 -28.97 -22.05
C SER A 381 14.10 -28.56 -23.25
N ALA A 382 15.13 -29.35 -23.50
CA ALA A 382 15.98 -29.22 -24.66
C ALA A 382 15.19 -29.58 -25.91
N THR A 383 15.18 -28.70 -26.92
CA THR A 383 15.26 -29.13 -28.33
C THR A 383 15.78 -27.98 -29.18
N VAL A 384 16.79 -28.33 -29.96
CA VAL A 384 17.56 -27.49 -30.87
C VAL A 384 16.68 -27.04 -32.03
N THR A 385 16.70 -25.74 -32.38
CA THR A 385 16.84 -25.25 -33.76
C THR A 385 16.97 -23.73 -33.78
N GLY A 386 17.94 -23.23 -34.53
CA GLY A 386 18.41 -21.86 -34.47
C GLY A 386 17.53 -20.85 -35.22
N SER A 387 17.60 -19.60 -34.78
CA SER A 387 17.43 -18.39 -35.60
C SER A 387 17.97 -17.18 -34.84
N LYS A 388 18.91 -16.47 -35.46
CA LYS A 388 19.51 -15.22 -34.95
C LYS A 388 18.45 -14.11 -34.90
N LYS A 389 18.09 -13.64 -33.71
CA LYS A 389 17.42 -12.34 -33.47
C LYS A 389 18.23 -11.54 -32.45
N ALA A 390 18.33 -10.24 -32.70
CA ALA A 390 19.13 -9.28 -31.94
C ALA A 390 18.78 -9.28 -30.45
N LYS A 391 19.81 -9.29 -29.59
CA LYS A 391 19.70 -9.21 -28.14
C LYS A 391 19.19 -7.82 -27.71
N GLU A 392 17.95 -7.75 -27.25
CA GLU A 392 17.51 -6.69 -26.33
C GLU A 392 18.18 -6.86 -24.96
N PRO A 393 18.44 -5.79 -24.20
CA PRO A 393 19.17 -5.87 -22.94
C PRO A 393 18.33 -6.62 -21.89
N GLY A 394 18.76 -7.84 -21.59
CA GLY A 394 18.13 -8.69 -20.58
C GLY A 394 17.99 -7.98 -19.24
N LEU A 395 16.83 -8.19 -18.61
CA LEU A 395 16.43 -7.71 -17.30
C LEU A 395 17.60 -7.87 -16.30
N GLN A 396 18.27 -6.76 -15.99
CA GLN A 396 19.55 -6.77 -15.29
C GLN A 396 19.46 -7.52 -13.95
N SER A 397 20.48 -8.33 -13.67
CA SER A 397 20.68 -8.99 -12.37
C SER A 397 20.63 -7.93 -11.26
N SER A 398 19.84 -8.18 -10.21
CA SER A 398 19.76 -7.26 -9.08
C SER A 398 21.14 -7.07 -8.47
N SER A 399 21.42 -5.88 -7.96
CA SER A 399 22.61 -5.58 -7.15
C SER A 399 22.67 -6.36 -5.83
N LEU A 400 21.71 -7.26 -5.60
CA LEU A 400 21.56 -8.12 -4.46
C LEU A 400 21.56 -9.53 -5.05
N GLY A 401 22.65 -10.26 -4.84
CA GLY A 401 22.75 -11.66 -5.21
C GLY A 401 21.63 -12.48 -4.57
N GLY A 402 21.27 -13.59 -5.20
CA GLY A 402 20.17 -14.45 -4.78
C GLY A 402 18.87 -14.23 -5.56
N ASP A 403 18.00 -15.24 -5.49
CA ASP A 403 16.74 -15.34 -6.23
C ASP A 403 15.75 -14.22 -5.90
N ALA A 404 15.91 -13.09 -6.60
CA ALA A 404 15.28 -11.83 -6.24
C ALA A 404 13.81 -11.69 -6.70
N ASN A 405 12.97 -12.53 -6.09
CA ASN A 405 11.68 -12.12 -5.52
C ASN A 405 11.89 -11.56 -4.09
N ILE A 406 12.96 -10.77 -3.90
CA ILE A 406 13.22 -10.00 -2.67
C ILE A 406 12.01 -9.09 -2.42
N ALA A 407 11.46 -9.15 -1.20
CA ALA A 407 10.16 -8.58 -0.77
C ALA A 407 8.88 -9.20 -1.37
N GLY A 408 8.98 -10.28 -2.16
CA GLY A 408 7.82 -10.91 -2.81
C GLY A 408 7.17 -10.05 -3.88
N LEU A 409 7.90 -9.06 -4.41
CA LEU A 409 7.43 -8.14 -5.44
C LEU A 409 7.97 -8.55 -6.83
N PRO A 410 7.14 -8.51 -7.88
CA PRO A 410 7.56 -8.87 -9.23
C PRO A 410 8.53 -7.82 -9.82
N ARG A 411 9.35 -8.25 -10.78
CA ARG A 411 10.23 -7.37 -11.57
C ARG A 411 9.44 -6.82 -12.76
N ILE A 412 8.80 -5.68 -12.56
CA ILE A 412 7.98 -5.04 -13.61
C ILE A 412 8.56 -3.65 -13.88
N PRO A 413 8.82 -3.30 -15.16
CA PRO A 413 9.25 -1.95 -15.52
C PRO A 413 8.12 -0.95 -15.26
N PHE A 414 8.47 0.31 -15.05
CA PHE A 414 7.48 1.37 -14.87
C PHE A 414 7.04 1.94 -16.23
N ASP A 415 5.73 1.95 -16.52
CA ASP A 415 5.18 2.55 -17.74
C ASP A 415 4.72 4.00 -17.48
N PHE A 416 5.47 4.99 -17.96
CA PHE A 416 5.11 6.41 -17.87
C PHE A 416 3.85 6.77 -18.69
N ASN A 417 3.43 5.93 -19.64
CA ASN A 417 2.23 6.16 -20.44
C ASN A 417 0.94 5.65 -19.77
N GLN A 418 1.05 4.98 -18.63
CA GLN A 418 -0.07 4.48 -17.85
C GLN A 418 -0.58 5.57 -16.90
N ASP A 419 -1.90 5.62 -16.72
CA ASP A 419 -2.55 6.48 -15.74
C ASP A 419 -2.56 5.79 -14.37
N PHE A 420 -2.17 6.51 -13.32
CA PHE A 420 -2.11 6.00 -11.96
C PHE A 420 -3.02 6.79 -11.02
N VAL A 421 -3.73 6.08 -10.15
CA VAL A 421 -4.58 6.70 -9.13
C VAL A 421 -3.76 6.98 -7.88
N VAL A 422 -3.76 8.23 -7.43
CA VAL A 422 -3.17 8.60 -6.14
C VAL A 422 -4.00 7.95 -5.03
N GLN A 423 -3.30 7.29 -4.12
CA GLN A 423 -3.91 6.67 -2.94
C GLN A 423 -3.79 7.64 -1.76
N GLU A 424 -4.86 7.79 -0.97
CA GLU A 424 -4.79 8.60 0.25
C GLU A 424 -3.88 7.94 1.30
N GLU A 425 -3.85 6.61 1.32
CA GLU A 425 -2.95 5.80 2.14
C GLU A 425 -2.51 4.53 1.41
N LEU A 426 -1.34 3.98 1.78
CA LEU A 426 -0.88 2.70 1.24
C LEU A 426 -1.76 1.55 1.77
N ILE A 427 -2.48 0.91 0.86
CA ILE A 427 -3.39 -0.19 1.14
C ILE A 427 -2.60 -1.48 1.37
N ASP A 428 -3.01 -2.27 2.37
CA ASP A 428 -2.45 -3.59 2.63
C ASP A 428 -3.03 -4.61 1.65
N SER A 429 -2.30 -4.90 0.56
CA SER A 429 -2.69 -5.92 -0.42
C SER A 429 -2.71 -7.35 0.16
N GLY A 430 -2.28 -7.56 1.41
CA GLY A 430 -2.30 -8.86 2.08
C GLY A 430 -3.57 -9.18 2.88
N LYS A 431 -4.43 -8.20 3.18
CA LYS A 431 -5.64 -8.42 4.01
C LYS A 431 -6.93 -8.68 3.23
N GLU A 432 -6.98 -8.33 1.95
CA GLU A 432 -8.14 -8.55 1.07
C GLU A 432 -7.88 -9.68 0.05
N ILE A 433 -7.38 -10.82 0.50
CA ILE A 433 -7.42 -12.05 -0.31
C ILE A 433 -8.77 -12.72 -0.06
N ASP A 434 -9.82 -12.11 -0.59
CA ASP A 434 -11.12 -12.78 -0.70
C ASP A 434 -10.99 -13.84 -1.80
N LYS A 435 -11.05 -15.12 -1.40
CA LYS A 435 -10.78 -16.29 -2.26
C LYS A 435 -11.74 -16.45 -3.46
N ASN A 436 -12.71 -15.56 -3.63
CA ASN A 436 -13.83 -15.73 -4.58
C ASN A 436 -13.99 -14.62 -5.63
N SER A 437 -13.02 -13.70 -5.81
CA SER A 437 -13.08 -12.73 -6.93
C SER A 437 -11.92 -12.92 -7.91
N ALA A 438 -12.25 -13.32 -9.14
CA ALA A 438 -11.30 -13.48 -10.24
C ALA A 438 -10.68 -12.15 -10.75
N ASP A 439 -11.15 -11.01 -10.21
CA ASP A 439 -10.72 -9.65 -10.60
C ASP A 439 -9.56 -9.09 -9.76
N ASN A 440 -9.23 -9.69 -8.62
CA ASN A 440 -8.20 -9.15 -7.73
C ASN A 440 -6.79 -9.67 -8.06
N ARG A 441 -6.28 -9.30 -9.25
CA ARG A 441 -4.82 -9.24 -9.45
C ARG A 441 -4.30 -8.20 -8.45
N GLY A 442 -3.64 -8.65 -7.38
CA GLY A 442 -3.24 -7.79 -6.25
C GLY A 442 -2.71 -6.43 -6.73
N LEU A 443 -3.38 -5.35 -6.30
CA LEU A 443 -3.05 -3.98 -6.69
C LEU A 443 -1.56 -3.74 -6.44
N LEU A 444 -0.79 -3.61 -7.51
CA LEU A 444 0.61 -3.20 -7.41
C LEU A 444 0.63 -1.75 -6.98
N ASN A 445 1.13 -1.53 -5.75
CA ASN A 445 1.26 -0.21 -5.18
C ASN A 445 2.64 0.35 -5.51
N TRP A 446 2.65 1.59 -5.98
CA TRP A 446 3.83 2.34 -6.32
C TRP A 446 4.00 3.51 -5.36
N ALA A 447 5.23 3.95 -5.23
CA ALA A 447 5.59 5.10 -4.43
C ALA A 447 6.57 5.98 -5.19
N LYS A 448 6.29 7.28 -5.21
CA LYS A 448 7.27 8.30 -5.58
C LYS A 448 8.01 8.69 -4.31
N LEU A 449 9.33 8.57 -4.35
CA LEU A 449 10.23 8.90 -3.25
C LEU A 449 10.97 10.19 -3.60
N GLU A 450 10.88 11.17 -2.71
CA GLU A 450 11.67 12.40 -2.78
C GLU A 450 12.60 12.44 -1.57
N PHE A 451 13.87 12.12 -1.79
CA PHE A 451 14.88 12.09 -0.73
C PHE A 451 15.29 13.53 -0.36
N GLN A 452 15.34 13.83 0.94
CA GLN A 452 15.82 15.14 1.41
C GLN A 452 17.32 15.32 1.14
N ILE A 453 18.08 14.24 1.26
CA ILE A 453 19.50 14.18 0.89
C ILE A 453 19.63 13.14 -0.21
N PRO A 454 20.25 13.46 -1.37
CA PRO A 454 20.45 12.49 -2.43
C PRO A 454 21.22 11.25 -1.97
N VAL A 455 20.86 10.08 -2.48
CA VAL A 455 21.45 8.78 -2.08
C VAL A 455 22.12 8.11 -3.27
N PHE A 456 23.36 7.63 -3.08
CA PHE A 456 24.04 6.78 -4.05
C PHE A 456 23.55 5.34 -3.89
N CYS A 457 22.95 4.78 -4.93
CA CYS A 457 22.55 3.38 -4.94
C CYS A 457 22.45 2.82 -6.36
N PRO A 458 22.61 1.49 -6.53
CA PRO A 458 22.36 0.84 -7.81
C PRO A 458 20.85 0.82 -8.12
N PRO A 459 20.46 0.74 -9.41
CA PRO A 459 19.07 0.52 -9.78
C PRO A 459 18.57 -0.81 -9.22
N ASN A 460 17.25 -0.96 -9.04
CA ASN A 460 16.63 -2.14 -8.44
C ASN A 460 17.03 -2.43 -6.99
N SER A 461 17.56 -1.44 -6.27
CA SER A 461 17.87 -1.55 -4.84
C SER A 461 16.62 -1.83 -4.00
N LEU A 462 16.77 -2.70 -3.00
CA LEU A 462 15.77 -2.87 -1.93
C LEU A 462 15.67 -1.57 -1.14
N ILE A 463 14.44 -1.12 -0.91
CA ILE A 463 14.13 0.01 -0.03
C ILE A 463 13.28 -0.45 1.14
N ILE A 464 13.52 0.14 2.30
CA ILE A 464 12.72 -0.10 3.50
C ILE A 464 12.36 1.25 4.11
N GLY A 465 11.05 1.54 4.14
CA GLY A 465 10.49 2.69 4.83
C GLY A 465 10.22 2.36 6.29
N SER A 466 10.61 3.25 7.19
CA SER A 466 10.47 3.06 8.64
C SER A 466 10.04 4.35 9.34
N ARG A 467 9.37 4.21 10.49
CA ARG A 467 9.11 5.31 11.42
C ARG A 467 9.98 5.11 12.66
N LEU A 468 11.22 5.58 12.57
CA LEU A 468 12.18 5.48 13.69
C LEU A 468 11.89 6.48 14.81
N ASP A 469 11.24 7.60 14.48
CA ASP A 469 10.92 8.70 15.41
C ASP A 469 9.74 8.38 16.35
N ALA A 470 9.02 7.27 16.10
CA ALA A 470 7.85 6.88 16.89
C ALA A 470 8.19 6.58 18.37
N VAL A 471 9.46 6.40 18.70
CA VAL A 471 9.94 6.16 20.07
C VAL A 471 9.93 7.44 20.91
N GLU A 472 10.04 8.63 20.30
CA GLU A 472 10.09 9.90 21.05
C GLU A 472 8.71 10.43 21.43
N ASN A 473 7.67 10.06 20.67
CA ASN A 473 6.33 10.61 20.82
C ASN A 473 5.31 9.57 21.32
N ASN A 474 5.53 8.94 22.48
CA ASN A 474 4.60 8.22 23.41
C ASN A 474 3.25 7.59 22.89
N SER A 475 3.06 7.37 21.60
CA SER A 475 1.77 7.10 20.95
C SER A 475 1.70 5.72 20.30
N VAL A 476 2.82 5.00 20.32
CA VAL A 476 2.93 3.64 19.82
C VAL A 476 3.70 2.85 20.87
N SER A 477 3.17 1.72 21.35
CA SER A 477 3.88 0.90 22.33
C SER A 477 5.27 0.54 21.77
N SER A 478 6.28 0.58 22.63
CA SER A 478 7.68 0.19 22.31
C SER A 478 7.81 -1.25 21.79
N SER A 479 6.70 -2.00 21.75
CA SER A 479 6.58 -3.38 21.31
C SER A 479 6.14 -3.54 19.85
N SER A 480 5.67 -2.49 19.18
CA SER A 480 5.17 -2.61 17.79
C SER A 480 6.28 -2.47 16.73
N CYS A 481 6.05 -3.07 15.56
CA CYS A 481 7.00 -3.03 14.46
C CYS A 481 7.11 -1.61 13.88
N ARG A 482 8.35 -1.10 13.72
CA ARG A 482 8.62 0.24 13.17
C ARG A 482 8.83 0.27 11.66
N LEU A 483 8.97 -0.90 11.05
CA LEU A 483 9.13 -1.07 9.60
C LEU A 483 7.76 -0.90 8.95
N ALA A 484 7.58 0.15 8.16
CA ALA A 484 6.30 0.59 7.62
C ALA A 484 5.98 -0.07 6.27
N PHE A 485 6.93 -0.01 5.34
CA PHE A 485 6.79 -0.58 4.02
C PHE A 485 8.15 -1.05 3.50
N SER A 486 8.12 -1.94 2.52
CA SER A 486 9.30 -2.40 1.79
C SER A 486 9.04 -2.30 0.30
N GLY A 487 10.08 -2.22 -0.50
CA GLY A 487 9.91 -2.08 -1.94
C GLY A 487 11.19 -2.22 -2.72
N ARG A 488 11.08 -1.96 -4.02
CA ARG A 488 12.22 -1.92 -4.93
C ARG A 488 12.22 -0.63 -5.71
N LEU A 489 13.37 0.03 -5.77
CA LEU A 489 13.57 1.26 -6.54
C LEU A 489 13.74 0.90 -8.02
N ILE A 490 12.82 1.33 -8.87
CA ILE A 490 12.75 0.89 -10.29
C ILE A 490 13.29 1.97 -11.21
N GLU A 491 12.67 3.15 -11.23
CA GLU A 491 13.01 4.22 -12.17
C GLU A 491 13.50 5.48 -11.47
N LYS A 492 14.55 6.08 -12.03
CA LYS A 492 15.07 7.37 -11.58
C LYS A 492 14.26 8.49 -12.24
N MET A 493 13.92 9.52 -11.47
CA MET A 493 13.22 10.68 -12.02
C MET A 493 14.18 11.83 -12.26
N ASP A 494 13.99 12.53 -13.36
CA ASP A 494 14.79 13.70 -13.71
C ASP A 494 14.52 14.90 -12.79
N ASP A 495 15.55 15.70 -12.58
CA ASP A 495 15.50 16.92 -11.76
C ASP A 495 14.83 18.10 -12.48
N THR A 496 14.46 17.95 -13.76
CA THR A 496 13.92 18.99 -14.64
C THR A 496 12.51 19.47 -14.25
N GLY A 497 11.91 18.89 -13.22
CA GLY A 497 10.65 19.38 -12.64
C GLY A 497 9.38 19.01 -13.42
N ASN A 498 9.52 18.40 -14.61
CA ASN A 498 8.39 17.81 -15.32
C ASN A 498 8.09 16.44 -14.69
N ASP A 499 7.04 16.39 -13.87
CA ASP A 499 6.54 15.13 -13.33
C ASP A 499 5.90 14.33 -14.46
N GLN A 500 6.67 13.43 -15.08
CA GLN A 500 6.22 12.62 -16.21
C GLN A 500 5.15 11.59 -15.81
N VAL A 501 4.91 11.41 -14.50
CA VAL A 501 3.94 10.44 -14.00
C VAL A 501 2.53 11.00 -14.07
N LYS A 502 1.64 10.31 -14.79
CA LYS A 502 0.23 10.67 -14.93
C LYS A 502 -0.59 10.27 -13.69
N LEU A 503 -0.36 11.01 -12.62
CA LEU A 503 -1.08 10.84 -11.34
C LEU A 503 -2.43 11.56 -11.39
N TYR A 504 -3.51 10.86 -11.07
CA TYR A 504 -4.84 11.47 -10.92
C TYR A 504 -5.50 11.11 -9.59
N THR A 505 -6.39 11.99 -9.13
CA THR A 505 -7.33 11.72 -8.04
C THR A 505 -8.72 11.53 -8.62
N VAL A 506 -9.46 10.56 -8.09
CA VAL A 506 -10.89 10.40 -8.42
C VAL A 506 -11.66 11.36 -7.52
N LYS A 507 -12.47 12.23 -8.13
CA LYS A 507 -13.40 13.09 -7.41
C LYS A 507 -14.82 12.63 -7.71
N GLU A 508 -15.58 12.44 -6.63
CA GLU A 508 -16.99 12.14 -6.68
C GLU A 508 -17.76 13.31 -6.06
N LYS A 509 -18.82 13.74 -6.74
CA LYS A 509 -19.82 14.67 -6.19
C LYS A 509 -21.19 14.04 -6.30
N LEU A 510 -21.98 14.21 -5.26
CA LEU A 510 -23.35 13.72 -5.18
C LEU A 510 -24.30 14.91 -5.26
N GLY A 511 -25.29 14.82 -6.14
CA GLY A 511 -26.41 15.73 -6.23
C GLY A 511 -27.71 14.95 -6.25
N ALA A 512 -28.83 15.64 -6.37
CA ALA A 512 -30.15 15.04 -6.43
C ALA A 512 -30.97 15.59 -7.59
N ILE A 513 -31.88 14.78 -8.11
CA ILE A 513 -32.89 15.23 -9.07
C ILE A 513 -33.92 16.09 -8.35
N SER A 514 -33.98 17.36 -8.70
CA SER A 514 -34.96 18.31 -8.15
C SER A 514 -36.27 18.35 -8.92
N ARG A 515 -36.21 18.13 -10.23
CA ARG A 515 -37.36 18.20 -11.13
C ARG A 515 -37.12 17.35 -12.37
N LEU A 516 -38.18 16.70 -12.84
CA LEU A 516 -38.19 15.94 -14.08
C LEU A 516 -38.62 16.83 -15.26
N GLY A 517 -37.99 16.66 -16.42
CA GLY A 517 -38.44 17.22 -17.69
C GLY A 517 -39.70 16.53 -18.22
N ASP A 518 -40.05 16.74 -19.48
CA ASP A 518 -41.31 16.21 -20.03
C ASP A 518 -41.26 14.70 -20.32
N PRO A 519 -42.39 13.98 -20.17
CA PRO A 519 -42.46 12.55 -20.44
C PRO A 519 -42.38 12.31 -21.92
N HIS A 520 -41.61 11.31 -22.33
CA HIS A 520 -41.56 10.83 -23.69
C HIS A 520 -41.86 9.33 -23.70
N ARG A 521 -42.64 8.88 -24.68
CA ARG A 521 -42.85 7.46 -24.93
C ARG A 521 -41.80 7.00 -25.93
N ARG A 522 -40.91 6.09 -25.51
CA ARG A 522 -39.81 5.62 -26.35
C ARG A 522 -40.35 4.80 -27.52
N ASN A 523 -39.76 4.98 -28.70
CA ASN A 523 -40.27 4.36 -29.93
C ASN A 523 -40.02 2.85 -30.01
N ASP A 524 -38.97 2.36 -29.36
CA ASP A 524 -38.51 0.97 -29.39
C ASP A 524 -39.35 0.05 -28.49
N ASP A 525 -39.52 0.39 -27.21
CA ASP A 525 -40.13 -0.47 -26.21
C ASP A 525 -41.33 0.14 -25.49
N GLN A 526 -41.80 1.29 -25.99
CA GLN A 526 -43.00 1.98 -25.52
C GLN A 526 -42.96 2.43 -24.06
N ARG A 527 -41.80 2.39 -23.39
CA ARG A 527 -41.64 2.85 -22.00
C ARG A 527 -41.70 4.37 -21.91
N ILE A 528 -42.16 4.86 -20.75
CA ILE A 528 -42.23 6.29 -20.45
C ILE A 528 -40.91 6.71 -19.82
N VAL A 529 -40.10 7.44 -20.58
CA VAL A 529 -38.79 7.91 -20.17
C VAL A 529 -38.75 9.44 -20.14
N ARG A 530 -37.76 10.00 -19.44
CA ARG A 530 -37.43 11.42 -19.48
C ARG A 530 -36.07 11.58 -20.14
N TYR A 531 -35.95 12.46 -21.12
CA TYR A 531 -34.64 12.81 -21.70
C TYR A 531 -33.95 13.90 -20.90
N GLU A 532 -34.73 14.71 -20.18
CA GLU A 532 -34.20 15.88 -19.48
C GLU A 532 -34.55 15.83 -18.00
N VAL A 533 -33.56 16.15 -17.18
CA VAL A 533 -33.67 16.16 -15.73
C VAL A 533 -32.96 17.40 -15.20
N PHE A 534 -33.50 17.95 -14.11
CA PHE A 534 -32.97 19.13 -13.44
C PHE A 534 -32.39 18.74 -12.08
N GLY A 535 -31.08 18.88 -11.91
CA GLY A 535 -30.37 18.52 -10.68
C GLY A 535 -30.08 19.72 -9.78
N THR A 536 -29.98 19.46 -8.48
CA THR A 536 -29.50 20.38 -7.44
C THR A 536 -28.44 19.73 -6.56
N ASP A 537 -27.83 20.52 -5.67
CA ASP A 537 -26.94 20.09 -4.58
C ASP A 537 -25.62 19.44 -4.98
N LEU A 538 -25.31 19.41 -6.28
CA LEU A 538 -24.03 18.92 -6.80
C LEU A 538 -22.88 19.94 -6.64
N PHE A 539 -23.20 21.23 -6.60
CA PHE A 539 -22.23 22.33 -6.60
C PHE A 539 -22.61 23.41 -5.57
N LYS A 540 -21.60 23.99 -4.91
CA LYS A 540 -21.79 25.20 -4.07
C LYS A 540 -22.14 26.39 -4.97
N ALA A 541 -22.86 27.39 -4.42
CA ALA A 541 -23.30 28.58 -5.17
C ALA A 541 -22.15 29.34 -5.86
N GLU A 542 -20.96 29.33 -5.28
CA GLU A 542 -19.74 29.99 -5.80
C GLU A 542 -19.01 29.20 -6.90
N THR A 543 -19.48 27.99 -7.25
CA THR A 543 -18.77 27.12 -8.18
C THR A 543 -18.96 27.58 -9.63
N ASN A 544 -17.87 27.75 -10.38
CA ASN A 544 -17.95 28.05 -11.81
C ASN A 544 -18.49 26.84 -12.60
N MET A 545 -19.79 26.86 -12.89
CA MET A 545 -20.48 25.75 -13.57
C MET A 545 -20.05 25.56 -15.03
N LYS A 546 -19.47 26.57 -15.68
CA LYS A 546 -19.04 26.47 -17.08
C LYS A 546 -18.02 25.36 -17.31
N VAL A 547 -17.17 25.08 -16.32
CA VAL A 547 -16.14 24.02 -16.40
C VAL A 547 -16.75 22.61 -16.34
N PHE A 548 -17.99 22.49 -15.86
CA PHE A 548 -18.69 21.20 -15.71
C PHE A 548 -19.72 20.94 -16.82
N VAL A 549 -19.95 21.91 -17.71
CA VAL A 549 -20.80 21.71 -18.90
C VAL A 549 -20.12 20.72 -19.84
N GLY A 550 -20.87 19.76 -20.35
CA GLY A 550 -20.38 18.64 -21.15
C GLY A 550 -19.93 17.42 -20.33
N MET A 551 -19.86 17.54 -19.00
CA MET A 551 -19.50 16.40 -18.15
C MET A 551 -20.64 15.41 -17.99
N LYS A 552 -20.28 14.14 -17.82
CA LYS A 552 -21.18 13.00 -17.73
C LYS A 552 -21.52 12.65 -16.29
N LEU A 553 -22.79 12.39 -16.03
CA LEU A 553 -23.35 12.01 -14.74
C LEU A 553 -23.86 10.58 -14.80
N LEU A 554 -23.78 9.88 -13.67
CA LEU A 554 -24.28 8.52 -13.49
C LEU A 554 -25.47 8.55 -12.53
N THR A 555 -26.47 7.72 -12.77
CA THR A 555 -27.52 7.44 -11.79
C THR A 555 -27.20 6.18 -11.00
N LYS A 556 -27.93 5.93 -9.90
CA LYS A 556 -27.84 4.66 -9.14
C LYS A 556 -28.05 3.42 -10.00
N ASN A 557 -28.82 3.55 -11.08
CA ASN A 557 -29.17 2.46 -11.99
C ASN A 557 -28.15 2.30 -13.14
N GLY A 558 -27.05 3.08 -13.13
CA GLY A 558 -26.00 3.01 -14.14
C GLY A 558 -26.29 3.78 -15.43
N GLU A 559 -27.37 4.58 -15.49
CA GLU A 559 -27.68 5.39 -16.67
C GLU A 559 -26.75 6.61 -16.73
N VAL A 560 -26.31 6.96 -17.94
CA VAL A 560 -25.37 8.06 -18.16
C VAL A 560 -26.07 9.23 -18.83
N GLY A 561 -25.96 10.41 -18.23
CA GLY A 561 -26.44 11.68 -18.79
C GLY A 561 -25.31 12.71 -18.91
N GLU A 562 -25.54 13.81 -19.61
CA GLU A 562 -24.58 14.88 -19.85
C GLU A 562 -25.12 16.22 -19.34
N ILE A 563 -24.30 16.98 -18.61
CA ILE A 563 -24.64 18.33 -18.13
C ILE A 563 -24.66 19.30 -19.30
N LYS A 564 -25.82 19.84 -19.66
CA LYS A 564 -25.96 20.77 -20.80
C LYS A 564 -25.86 22.24 -20.41
N SER A 565 -26.38 22.63 -19.25
CA SER A 565 -26.44 24.03 -18.85
C SER A 565 -26.63 24.19 -17.35
N SER A 566 -26.19 25.31 -16.80
CA SER A 566 -26.56 25.80 -15.46
C SER A 566 -27.73 26.78 -15.54
N PHE A 567 -28.55 26.88 -14.50
CA PHE A 567 -29.62 27.89 -14.43
C PHE A 567 -29.83 28.45 -13.02
N GLY A 568 -30.11 29.75 -12.97
CA GLY A 568 -30.31 30.52 -11.74
C GLY A 568 -29.01 30.78 -10.97
N THR A 569 -29.15 31.36 -9.77
CA THR A 569 -28.05 31.69 -8.85
C THR A 569 -27.70 30.56 -7.87
N THR A 570 -28.40 29.43 -7.93
CA THR A 570 -28.43 28.41 -6.86
C THR A 570 -27.83 27.05 -7.24
N GLY A 571 -26.86 27.01 -8.16
CA GLY A 571 -26.13 25.77 -8.47
C GLY A 571 -26.97 24.68 -9.17
N LYS A 572 -28.13 25.03 -9.73
CA LYS A 572 -29.03 24.10 -10.44
C LYS A 572 -28.54 23.87 -11.87
N PHE A 573 -28.72 22.66 -12.39
CA PHE A 573 -28.21 22.27 -13.71
C PHE A 573 -29.14 21.34 -14.49
N ARG A 574 -29.00 21.35 -15.82
CA ARG A 574 -29.72 20.48 -16.76
C ARG A 574 -28.85 19.30 -17.08
N VAL A 575 -29.46 18.13 -17.06
CA VAL A 575 -28.85 16.89 -17.52
C VAL A 575 -29.69 16.36 -18.66
N LEU A 576 -29.03 16.00 -19.75
CA LEU A 576 -29.62 15.31 -20.88
C LEU A 576 -29.20 13.83 -20.83
N PHE A 577 -30.16 12.91 -20.83
CA PHE A 577 -29.93 11.46 -20.89
C PHE A 577 -30.28 10.96 -22.29
N PRO A 578 -29.30 10.69 -23.18
CA PRO A 578 -29.57 10.32 -24.57
C PRO A 578 -30.42 9.06 -24.74
N ALA A 579 -30.28 8.08 -23.85
CA ALA A 579 -31.05 6.83 -23.89
C ALA A 579 -32.45 6.94 -23.23
N GLY A 580 -32.74 8.08 -22.61
CA GLY A 580 -33.88 8.27 -21.71
C GLY A 580 -33.63 7.63 -20.34
N ILE A 581 -34.25 8.20 -19.30
CA ILE A 581 -34.16 7.73 -17.91
C ILE A 581 -35.53 7.55 -17.27
N GLU A 582 -35.66 6.52 -16.43
CA GLU A 582 -36.79 6.29 -15.53
C GLU A 582 -36.41 6.67 -14.10
N ALA A 583 -36.40 7.97 -13.79
CA ALA A 583 -36.04 8.48 -12.46
C ALA A 583 -37.18 9.25 -11.78
N ARG A 584 -37.07 9.37 -10.47
CA ARG A 584 -37.96 10.10 -9.57
C ARG A 584 -37.25 11.35 -9.04
N GLU A 585 -38.04 12.32 -8.61
CA GLU A 585 -37.50 13.45 -7.84
C GLU A 585 -36.90 12.92 -6.53
N GLY A 586 -35.71 13.41 -6.19
CA GLY A 586 -34.89 12.94 -5.07
C GLY A 586 -33.86 11.87 -5.43
N ASP A 587 -33.93 11.25 -6.62
CA ASP A 587 -32.93 10.26 -7.01
C ASP A 587 -31.54 10.90 -7.13
N PRO A 588 -30.46 10.20 -6.74
CA PRO A 588 -29.13 10.77 -6.73
C PRO A 588 -28.49 10.80 -8.10
N LEU A 589 -27.77 11.89 -8.36
CA LEU A 589 -26.91 12.09 -9.52
C LEU A 589 -25.46 12.09 -9.05
N ILE A 590 -24.64 11.23 -9.66
CA ILE A 590 -23.25 11.01 -9.27
C ILE A 590 -22.35 11.56 -10.39
N LEU A 591 -21.55 12.58 -10.06
CA LEU A 591 -20.50 13.08 -10.94
C LEU A 591 -19.17 12.49 -10.53
N ARG A 592 -18.61 11.62 -11.36
CA ARG A 592 -17.25 11.07 -11.19
C ARG A 592 -16.32 11.62 -12.26
N PHE A 593 -15.18 12.15 -11.86
CA PHE A 593 -14.15 12.60 -12.79
C PHE A 593 -12.75 12.43 -12.21
N LYS A 594 -11.79 12.27 -13.10
CA LYS A 594 -10.36 12.27 -12.79
C LYS A 594 -9.85 13.70 -12.81
N ARG A 595 -9.04 14.04 -11.82
CA ARG A 595 -8.27 15.28 -11.79
C ARG A 595 -6.79 14.95 -11.67
N PHE A 596 -6.03 15.26 -12.71
CA PHE A 596 -4.59 15.04 -12.74
C PHE A 596 -3.88 16.03 -11.80
N VAL A 597 -2.88 15.55 -11.07
CA VAL A 597 -2.16 16.32 -10.04
C VAL A 597 -1.26 17.38 -10.67
N HIS A 598 -0.59 17.03 -11.77
CA HIS A 598 0.41 17.87 -12.44
C HIS A 598 -0.11 18.56 -13.70
N ASP A 599 -1.42 18.42 -13.99
CA ASP A 599 -2.04 19.12 -15.10
C ASP A 599 -2.30 20.59 -14.75
N SER A 600 -1.50 21.48 -15.35
CA SER A 600 -1.60 22.93 -15.20
C SER A 600 -2.93 23.48 -15.72
N THR A 601 -3.56 22.80 -16.70
CA THR A 601 -4.87 23.17 -17.23
C THR A 601 -6.01 22.79 -16.28
N LYS A 602 -5.72 21.97 -15.26
CA LYS A 602 -6.69 21.41 -14.30
C LYS A 602 -7.87 20.76 -15.01
N ALA A 603 -7.65 20.17 -16.18
CA ALA A 603 -8.69 19.54 -16.97
C ALA A 603 -9.29 18.37 -16.18
N MET A 604 -10.60 18.23 -16.30
CA MET A 604 -11.36 17.15 -15.67
C MET A 604 -11.65 16.10 -16.73
N HIS A 605 -11.17 14.88 -16.50
CA HIS A 605 -11.29 13.78 -17.46
C HIS A 605 -12.32 12.75 -17.00
N GLN A 606 -13.04 12.13 -17.94
CA GLN A 606 -14.02 11.08 -17.68
C GLN A 606 -13.89 9.99 -18.74
N ASP A 607 -13.76 8.74 -18.29
CA ASP A 607 -13.69 7.57 -19.19
C ASP A 607 -15.07 6.96 -19.47
N VAL A 608 -16.15 7.68 -19.13
CA VAL A 608 -17.52 7.21 -19.34
C VAL A 608 -17.94 7.60 -20.74
N GLU A 609 -18.49 6.69 -21.53
CA GLU A 609 -19.07 7.00 -22.84
C GLU A 609 -20.58 7.28 -22.72
N LEU A 610 -21.12 8.12 -23.62
CA LEU A 610 -22.55 8.33 -23.66
C LEU A 610 -23.22 7.15 -24.39
N PRO A 611 -24.33 6.61 -23.86
CA PRO A 611 -25.07 5.58 -24.56
C PRO A 611 -25.66 6.14 -25.86
N VAL A 612 -25.90 5.25 -26.82
CA VAL A 612 -26.53 5.60 -28.09
C VAL A 612 -27.87 6.30 -27.83
N ALA A 613 -28.06 7.46 -28.45
CA ALA A 613 -29.29 8.23 -28.30
C ALA A 613 -30.49 7.45 -28.84
N ARG A 614 -31.56 7.40 -28.05
CA ARG A 614 -32.82 6.76 -28.44
C ARG A 614 -33.90 7.82 -28.62
N SER A 615 -34.79 7.65 -29.60
CA SER A 615 -35.86 8.59 -29.87
C SER A 615 -37.17 8.20 -29.18
N GLY A 616 -37.96 9.20 -28.82
CA GLY A 616 -39.28 9.02 -28.21
C GLY A 616 -40.21 10.17 -28.56
N THR A 617 -41.50 9.91 -28.53
CA THR A 617 -42.56 10.90 -28.78
C THR A 617 -42.94 11.60 -27.48
N ARG A 618 -42.96 12.93 -27.48
CA ARG A 618 -43.33 13.71 -26.28
C ARG A 618 -44.79 13.45 -25.93
N LEU A 619 -45.04 13.04 -24.70
CA LEU A 619 -46.38 12.94 -24.14
C LEU A 619 -46.79 14.34 -23.67
N GLU A 620 -47.80 14.92 -24.30
CA GLU A 620 -48.34 16.20 -23.84
C GLU A 620 -48.86 16.05 -22.40
N PRO A 621 -48.50 16.96 -21.47
CA PRO A 621 -49.05 16.92 -20.13
C PRO A 621 -50.58 17.03 -20.21
N PRO A 622 -51.34 16.31 -19.36
CA PRO A 622 -52.79 16.48 -19.31
C PRO A 622 -53.08 17.96 -19.06
N LYS A 623 -53.90 18.57 -19.93
CA LYS A 623 -54.29 19.99 -19.81
C LYS A 623 -54.87 20.20 -18.41
N LYS A 624 -54.11 20.83 -17.51
CA LYS A 624 -54.65 21.36 -16.25
C LYS A 624 -55.71 22.39 -16.65
N GLY A 625 -56.99 22.07 -16.44
CA GLY A 625 -58.08 23.01 -16.63
C GLY A 625 -57.80 24.29 -15.85
N LYS A 626 -57.73 25.43 -16.53
CA LYS A 626 -57.61 26.74 -15.88
C LYS A 626 -58.84 26.95 -15.01
N LYS A 627 -58.69 27.04 -13.68
CA LYS A 627 -59.74 27.63 -12.83
C LYS A 627 -59.92 29.09 -13.28
N LYS A 628 -61.04 29.43 -13.91
CA LYS A 628 -61.41 30.82 -14.21
C LYS A 628 -61.49 31.59 -12.89
N ALA A 629 -60.83 32.74 -12.79
CA ALA A 629 -61.04 33.64 -11.65
C ALA A 629 -62.49 34.14 -11.66
N PRO A 630 -63.16 34.28 -10.49
CA PRO A 630 -64.54 34.77 -10.45
C PRO A 630 -64.62 36.20 -11.03
N PRO A 631 -65.73 36.55 -11.73
CA PRO A 631 -65.92 37.89 -12.26
C PRO A 631 -65.90 38.95 -11.14
N LYS A 632 -65.37 40.14 -11.44
CA LYS A 632 -65.24 41.25 -10.46
C LYS A 632 -66.56 41.48 -9.72
N GLY A 633 -66.51 41.50 -8.39
CA GLY A 633 -67.67 41.74 -7.51
C GLY A 633 -68.45 40.49 -7.09
N VAL A 634 -68.05 39.29 -7.55
CA VAL A 634 -68.64 38.00 -7.15
C VAL A 634 -67.70 37.23 -6.24
N LYS A 635 -68.18 36.83 -5.07
CA LYS A 635 -67.51 35.91 -4.15
C LYS A 635 -68.10 34.51 -4.29
N LEU A 636 -67.23 33.49 -4.18
CA LEU A 636 -67.63 32.09 -4.28
C LEU A 636 -68.25 31.55 -2.98
N ASP A 637 -68.03 32.23 -1.86
CA ASP A 637 -68.54 31.84 -0.55
C ASP A 637 -69.58 32.86 -0.05
N GLY A 638 -70.67 32.35 0.53
CA GLY A 638 -71.77 33.11 1.09
C GLY A 638 -72.36 32.37 2.30
N GLU A 639 -73.40 32.94 2.89
CA GLU A 639 -74.02 32.45 4.12
C GLU A 639 -75.54 32.56 4.04
N ILE A 640 -76.23 31.53 4.55
CA ILE A 640 -77.70 31.51 4.59
C ILE A 640 -78.18 32.54 5.62
N ALA A 641 -78.83 33.60 5.16
CA ALA A 641 -79.36 34.65 6.02
C ALA A 641 -80.72 34.29 6.63
N SER A 642 -81.57 33.58 5.89
CA SER A 642 -82.87 33.12 6.38
C SER A 642 -83.45 32.04 5.45
N ILE A 643 -84.15 31.08 6.01
CA ILE A 643 -84.93 30.09 5.25
C ILE A 643 -86.34 30.65 5.00
N LYS A 644 -86.87 30.48 3.78
CA LYS A 644 -88.20 30.99 3.37
C LYS A 644 -88.89 30.02 2.40
N GLY A 645 -90.13 30.30 2.04
CA GLY A 645 -90.87 29.52 1.04
C GLY A 645 -91.68 28.39 1.65
N ASP A 646 -92.38 27.67 0.78
CA ASP A 646 -93.32 26.63 1.17
C ASP A 646 -92.58 25.43 1.74
N VAL A 647 -93.22 24.80 2.72
CA VAL A 647 -92.75 23.54 3.30
C VAL A 647 -93.18 22.41 2.37
N LEU A 648 -92.21 21.68 1.85
CA LEU A 648 -92.41 20.50 1.03
C LEU A 648 -92.95 19.34 1.89
N ALA A 649 -93.44 18.27 1.25
CA ALA A 649 -94.05 17.12 1.94
C ALA A 649 -93.10 16.41 2.93
N ASP A 650 -91.80 16.65 2.83
CA ASP A 650 -90.74 16.13 3.70
C ASP A 650 -90.38 17.08 4.87
N GLY A 651 -91.10 18.18 5.05
CA GLY A 651 -90.87 19.17 6.11
C GLY A 651 -89.77 20.19 5.82
N LYS A 652 -89.13 20.14 4.64
CA LYS A 652 -88.08 21.10 4.25
C LYS A 652 -88.65 22.31 3.53
N HIS A 653 -87.97 23.45 3.63
CA HIS A 653 -88.35 24.64 2.88
C HIS A 653 -87.75 24.62 1.46
N ASN A 654 -88.49 25.10 0.47
CA ASN A 654 -88.01 25.12 -0.93
C ASN A 654 -87.14 26.35 -1.29
N MET A 655 -86.94 27.31 -0.37
CA MET A 655 -86.21 28.54 -0.66
C MET A 655 -85.32 28.99 0.52
N ALA A 656 -84.18 29.60 0.20
CA ALA A 656 -83.34 30.29 1.17
C ALA A 656 -82.88 31.65 0.63
N ILE A 657 -82.64 32.59 1.54
CA ILE A 657 -81.99 33.86 1.25
C ILE A 657 -80.52 33.72 1.61
N ILE A 658 -79.63 33.97 0.64
CA ILE A 658 -78.19 33.86 0.84
C ILE A 658 -77.55 35.24 0.67
N ALA A 659 -76.66 35.59 1.59
CA ALA A 659 -75.87 36.81 1.57
C ALA A 659 -74.40 36.51 1.29
N GLY A 660 -73.66 37.50 0.77
CA GLY A 660 -72.20 37.43 0.65
C GLY A 660 -71.67 37.07 -0.74
N PHE A 661 -72.48 36.50 -1.63
CA PHE A 661 -72.06 36.17 -3.00
C PHE A 661 -71.81 37.39 -3.89
N PHE A 662 -72.59 38.45 -3.72
CA PHE A 662 -72.57 39.60 -4.63
C PHE A 662 -72.42 40.90 -3.86
N ALA A 663 -71.58 41.80 -4.37
CA ALA A 663 -71.54 43.19 -3.91
C ALA A 663 -72.86 43.92 -4.27
N PRO A 664 -73.27 44.97 -3.53
CA PRO A 664 -74.54 45.68 -3.76
C PRO A 664 -74.73 46.23 -5.18
N GLU A 665 -73.63 46.49 -5.89
CA GLU A 665 -73.62 47.06 -7.24
C GLU A 665 -73.82 46.02 -8.35
N VAL A 666 -73.85 44.72 -8.01
CA VAL A 666 -74.00 43.63 -8.98
C VAL A 666 -75.48 43.35 -9.25
N ASP A 667 -75.88 43.36 -10.54
CA ASP A 667 -77.22 42.97 -10.94
C ASP A 667 -77.42 41.43 -10.88
N ILE A 668 -78.04 40.98 -9.79
CA ILE A 668 -78.35 39.56 -9.52
C ILE A 668 -79.34 38.98 -10.56
N ARG A 669 -80.13 39.81 -11.26
CA ARG A 669 -81.07 39.33 -12.29
C ARG A 669 -80.36 38.65 -13.46
N GLN A 670 -79.14 39.06 -13.76
CA GLN A 670 -78.29 38.43 -14.79
C GLN A 670 -77.62 37.13 -14.32
N LYS A 671 -77.81 36.75 -13.05
CA LYS A 671 -77.19 35.58 -12.39
C LYS A 671 -78.22 34.55 -11.94
N VAL A 672 -79.48 34.71 -12.37
CA VAL A 672 -80.54 33.71 -12.18
C VAL A 672 -80.14 32.41 -12.88
N GLY A 673 -80.38 31.28 -12.22
CA GLY A 673 -79.98 29.95 -12.70
C GLY A 673 -78.57 29.51 -12.29
N TRP A 674 -77.74 30.39 -11.72
CA TRP A 674 -76.42 29.99 -11.22
C TRP A 674 -76.57 29.01 -10.05
N LYS A 675 -75.76 27.95 -10.07
CA LYS A 675 -75.86 26.84 -9.13
C LYS A 675 -75.18 27.21 -7.80
N VAL A 676 -75.88 26.93 -6.72
CA VAL A 676 -75.40 27.10 -5.34
C VAL A 676 -75.43 25.75 -4.66
N VAL A 677 -74.37 25.42 -3.92
CA VAL A 677 -74.27 24.20 -3.12
C VAL A 677 -74.04 24.55 -1.67
N ILE A 678 -74.74 23.87 -0.77
CA ILE A 678 -74.53 23.95 0.66
C ILE A 678 -73.60 22.81 1.07
N PRO A 679 -72.31 23.05 1.39
CA PRO A 679 -71.36 21.98 1.61
C PRO A 679 -71.65 21.09 2.83
N SER A 680 -72.37 21.63 3.82
CA SER A 680 -72.69 20.88 5.05
C SER A 680 -73.77 19.81 4.83
N THR A 681 -74.74 20.07 3.95
CA THR A 681 -75.85 19.14 3.66
C THR A 681 -75.76 18.49 2.28
N ASN A 682 -74.79 18.93 1.47
CA ASN A 682 -74.62 18.53 0.06
C ASN A 682 -75.87 18.79 -0.80
N GLU A 683 -76.70 19.76 -0.39
CA GLU A 683 -77.90 20.18 -1.12
C GLU A 683 -77.53 21.22 -2.17
N SER A 684 -78.20 21.18 -3.34
CA SER A 684 -77.95 22.12 -4.42
C SER A 684 -79.21 22.87 -4.83
N GLY A 685 -79.07 24.16 -5.06
CA GLY A 685 -80.14 25.05 -5.49
C GLY A 685 -79.68 25.96 -6.61
N ALA A 686 -80.59 26.75 -7.15
CA ALA A 686 -80.32 27.73 -8.19
C ALA A 686 -80.78 29.12 -7.74
N ILE A 687 -80.03 30.16 -8.12
CA ILE A 687 -80.42 31.54 -7.85
C ILE A 687 -81.73 31.84 -8.60
N ALA A 688 -82.77 32.24 -7.88
CA ALA A 688 -84.07 32.61 -8.43
C ALA A 688 -84.20 34.13 -8.67
N GLY A 689 -83.41 34.96 -7.98
CA GLY A 689 -83.39 36.41 -8.21
C GLY A 689 -82.91 37.22 -7.00
N PRO A 690 -82.88 38.56 -7.09
CA PRO A 690 -82.50 39.44 -5.98
C PRO A 690 -83.52 39.43 -4.83
N PHE A 691 -83.05 39.69 -3.61
CA PHE A 691 -83.87 39.88 -2.42
C PHE A 691 -83.47 41.15 -1.67
N GLY A 692 -84.34 42.16 -1.69
CA GLY A 692 -84.07 43.44 -1.01
C GLY A 692 -82.97 44.27 -1.69
N LYS A 693 -82.36 45.20 -0.93
CA LYS A 693 -81.40 46.20 -1.46
C LYS A 693 -79.92 45.88 -1.25
N ALA A 694 -79.57 44.79 -0.56
CA ALA A 694 -78.21 44.55 -0.06
C ALA A 694 -77.65 43.20 -0.50
N GLY A 695 -77.26 43.03 -1.77
CA GLY A 695 -76.46 41.89 -2.27
C GLY A 695 -76.99 40.47 -1.98
N LYS A 696 -78.22 40.36 -1.47
CA LYS A 696 -78.87 39.12 -1.05
C LYS A 696 -79.60 38.53 -2.25
N CYS A 697 -79.47 37.23 -2.46
CA CYS A 697 -80.17 36.50 -3.51
C CYS A 697 -81.12 35.46 -2.91
N LYS A 698 -82.27 35.27 -3.56
CA LYS A 698 -83.15 34.13 -3.36
C LYS A 698 -82.55 32.93 -4.08
N VAL A 699 -82.45 31.79 -3.40
CA VAL A 699 -82.03 30.52 -3.97
C VAL A 699 -83.13 29.51 -3.74
N THR A 700 -83.58 28.84 -4.79
CA THR A 700 -84.59 27.78 -4.74
C THR A 700 -83.94 26.41 -4.83
N PHE A 701 -84.38 25.49 -3.98
CA PHE A 701 -83.89 24.11 -3.89
C PHE A 701 -85.01 23.17 -4.32
N GLN A 702 -84.74 22.28 -5.28
CA GLN A 702 -85.76 21.35 -5.80
C GLN A 702 -86.16 20.32 -4.75
N ASP A 703 -85.19 19.80 -4.00
CA ASP A 703 -85.38 18.78 -2.95
C ASP A 703 -85.45 19.38 -1.53
N GLY A 704 -85.75 20.68 -1.45
CA GLY A 704 -85.76 21.43 -0.19
C GLY A 704 -84.36 21.71 0.38
N ILE A 705 -84.32 22.54 1.43
CA ILE A 705 -83.11 22.84 2.19
C ILE A 705 -83.29 22.42 3.65
N SER A 706 -82.29 21.72 4.19
CA SER A 706 -82.23 21.29 5.59
C SER A 706 -81.20 22.06 6.42
N ALA A 707 -80.40 22.91 5.79
CA ALA A 707 -79.38 23.72 6.46
C ALA A 707 -79.98 24.92 7.20
N GLU A 708 -79.51 25.15 8.43
CA GLU A 708 -79.95 26.26 9.30
C GLU A 708 -79.43 27.64 8.82
N PRO A 709 -80.09 28.75 9.20
CA PRO A 709 -79.53 30.09 9.02
C PRO A 709 -78.14 30.19 9.66
N GLY A 710 -77.18 30.74 8.93
CA GLY A 710 -75.77 30.80 9.29
C GLY A 710 -74.88 29.76 8.62
N ALA A 711 -75.45 28.74 7.95
CA ALA A 711 -74.65 27.76 7.22
C ALA A 711 -73.97 28.38 5.99
N LYS A 712 -72.77 27.90 5.68
CA LYS A 712 -71.99 28.34 4.51
C LYS A 712 -72.59 27.82 3.22
N ALA A 713 -72.63 28.67 2.21
CA ALA A 713 -73.06 28.35 0.86
C ALA A 713 -71.93 28.65 -0.13
N LYS A 714 -71.82 27.84 -1.19
CA LYS A 714 -70.85 28.02 -2.26
C LYS A 714 -71.52 28.21 -3.61
N LEU A 715 -71.11 29.25 -4.33
CA LEU A 715 -71.54 29.54 -5.68
C LEU A 715 -70.64 28.79 -6.67
N ILE A 716 -71.26 28.02 -7.57
CA ILE A 716 -70.56 27.33 -8.66
C ILE A 716 -70.69 28.20 -9.92
N ILE A 717 -69.55 28.62 -10.44
CA ILE A 717 -69.44 29.38 -11.69
C ILE A 717 -68.89 28.42 -12.74
N GLU A 718 -69.69 28.10 -13.76
CA GLU A 718 -69.28 27.30 -14.92
C GLU A 718 -68.58 28.16 -16.00
#